data_AF-A0A453AUX3-F1
#
_entry.id   AF-A0A453AUX3-F1
#
_cell.length_a   1.000
_cell.length_b   1.000
_cell.length_c   1.000
_cell.angle_alpha   90.00
_cell.angle_beta   90.00
_cell.angle_gamma   90.00
#
_symmetry.space_group_name_H-M   'P 1'
#
loop_
_entity.id
_entity.type
_entity.pdbx_description
1 polymer ?
#
loop_
_entity_poly.entity_id
_entity_poly.type
_entity_poly.pdbx_seq_one_letter_code
_entity_poly.pdbx_strand_id
1 'polypeptide(L)'
;ATGARKKARAPAPLHSFLLAGRRGRRAAIRCAVAGNGLFTQTNPDVRRVVPAERGLPRVRVVYVVLEAQYQSSVTAAVMQLNADPRRAAEFEVVGYLVEELRDADTYAAFCDDVAAANVFIGSLIFVEELALKVRDAVAAHRDRMDAVLVFPSMPEVMRLNKLGSFSMAQLGQSKSPFFQLFKRNKKDSSGFADSMLKLVRTLPKVLKYLPSDKAQDARLYILSLQFWLGGSPDNLQNFLKMIAVSYVPALKGADITYSDPVLFLDTGIWHPLAPAMFDDVKEYLNWYGTRRDANDRLKNPEAPVIGLVLQRSHIVTGDDGHYVAVIMELEARGAKVIPIFAGGLDFSGPIERYLVDPITKKPFVNAVVSLTGFALVGGPARQDHPKAIASLMKLDVPYIVALPLVFQTTEEWLNSTLGLHPIQVALQVALPELDGGMEPIVFAGRDPRSGKSHALHKRVEQLCTRAIRWAELKRKTKMDKKLAITVFSFPPDKGNVGTAAYLNVFSSIYSVLKDLKKDGYNVEGLPETPEELIEEVIHDKEAQFNSPNLNVVYRMNVREYQALTPYANMLEENWGKPPGHLNSDGENLLVYGKQYGNIFIGVQPTFGYEGDPMRLLFSKSASPHHGFAAYYTFVEKIFKADAVLHFGTHGSLEFMPGKQVGMSDACFPDSLIGNIPNIYYYAANNPSEATVAKRRSYANTISYLTPPAENAGLYKGLKQLSELIASYQSLKDTGRGNQIVSSIISTAKQCNLDKDVDLPDEGEELPANERDLVVGKVYGKLMEIESRLLPCGLHVIGEPPTAVEAVATLVNIAALDRPEENIFSLPGILAATVGRTIEDVYRGSDKGILADVELLKQITEASRGAVGAFVEKTTNSKGQVVDVKSKLSSILGFGLSEPWVEYLSQTKFIRADRDKLRTLFGFLGECLKLIVADNELGALKTALEGSYVEPGPGGDPIRNPKVLPTGKNIHALDPQSIPTAAAMKSAKIVVERLLERQKADNGGKYPETIALVLWGTDNIKTYGESLAQVMWMLGVEPVTDGLGRVNRVEPVSIEELGRPRIDVVVNCSGVFRDLFINQV
;
A
#
# COMPACT_ATOMS: atom_id res chain seq x y z
N ALA A 1 -38.30 46.25 26.80
CA ALA A 1 -39.67 45.94 27.24
C ALA A 1 -40.28 44.98 26.21
N THR A 2 -40.61 43.74 26.64
CA THR A 2 -41.69 42.85 26.17
C THR A 2 -41.95 42.72 24.65
N GLY A 3 -41.61 41.63 23.94
CA GLY A 3 -42.31 40.32 23.91
C GLY A 3 -43.17 40.22 22.62
N ALA A 4 -43.40 39.11 21.89
CA ALA A 4 -43.03 37.70 21.96
C ALA A 4 -43.24 37.00 20.58
N ARG A 5 -42.46 35.93 20.38
CA ARG A 5 -42.43 34.81 19.40
C ARG A 5 -43.60 34.53 18.42
N LYS A 6 -43.25 34.27 17.15
CA LYS A 6 -43.89 33.28 16.25
C LYS A 6 -42.82 32.36 15.63
N LYS A 7 -42.99 31.04 15.79
CA LYS A 7 -42.23 29.96 15.11
C LYS A 7 -42.94 29.64 13.79
N ALA A 8 -42.21 29.59 12.67
CA ALA A 8 -42.66 29.00 11.41
C ALA A 8 -42.04 27.60 11.23
N ARG A 9 -42.86 26.61 10.87
CA ARG A 9 -42.48 25.23 10.52
C ARG A 9 -42.12 25.17 9.03
N ALA A 10 -41.06 24.42 8.68
CA ALA A 10 -40.66 24.09 7.32
C ALA A 10 -41.52 22.94 6.72
N PRO A 11 -41.71 22.87 5.39
CA PRO A 11 -42.43 21.78 4.71
C PRO A 11 -41.49 20.63 4.31
N ALA A 12 -42.04 19.40 4.33
CA ALA A 12 -41.39 18.15 3.98
C ALA A 12 -41.19 17.96 2.46
N PRO A 13 -40.16 17.20 2.00
CA PRO A 13 -39.95 16.94 0.57
C PRO A 13 -40.76 15.73 0.07
N LEU A 14 -41.45 15.93 -1.06
CA LEU A 14 -42.19 14.92 -1.82
C LEU A 14 -41.23 14.02 -2.63
N HIS A 15 -41.27 12.71 -2.37
CA HIS A 15 -40.92 11.66 -3.33
C HIS A 15 -42.05 10.62 -3.34
N SER A 16 -42.93 10.69 -4.34
CA SER A 16 -43.87 9.62 -4.67
C SER A 16 -44.63 9.98 -5.95
N PHE A 17 -44.18 9.48 -7.11
CA PHE A 17 -45.07 9.15 -8.22
C PHE A 17 -44.47 7.95 -8.97
N LEU A 18 -45.00 6.77 -8.67
CA LEU A 18 -44.76 5.53 -9.40
C LEU A 18 -46.03 5.11 -10.14
N LEU A 19 -45.78 4.63 -11.36
CA LEU A 19 -46.69 3.98 -12.30
C LEU A 19 -47.64 2.98 -11.62
N ALA A 20 -48.92 3.09 -11.97
CA ALA A 20 -49.94 2.11 -11.65
C ALA A 20 -49.89 0.94 -12.64
N GLY A 21 -49.91 -0.32 -12.16
CA GLY A 21 -50.30 -1.45 -12.99
C GLY A 21 -49.78 -2.85 -12.62
N ARG A 22 -50.54 -3.54 -11.76
CA ARG A 22 -50.66 -5.01 -11.58
C ARG A 22 -49.69 -5.76 -10.64
N ARG A 23 -50.33 -6.64 -9.87
CA ARG A 23 -49.93 -7.30 -8.62
C ARG A 23 -49.02 -8.52 -8.85
N GLY A 24 -47.96 -8.61 -8.04
CA GLY A 24 -47.26 -9.85 -7.70
C GLY A 24 -46.55 -9.66 -6.36
N ARG A 25 -46.96 -10.38 -5.31
CA ARG A 25 -46.41 -10.26 -3.94
C ARG A 25 -44.91 -10.66 -3.93
N ARG A 26 -44.03 -9.70 -3.69
CA ARG A 26 -42.70 -9.93 -3.06
C ARG A 26 -42.66 -9.12 -1.77
N ALA A 27 -42.39 -9.81 -0.66
CA ALA A 27 -42.16 -9.17 0.63
C ALA A 27 -40.89 -8.29 0.52
N ALA A 28 -41.05 -6.98 0.61
CA ALA A 28 -39.96 -6.04 0.70
C ALA A 28 -39.40 -6.07 2.13
N ILE A 29 -38.25 -6.70 2.32
CA ILE A 29 -37.43 -6.50 3.52
C ILE A 29 -36.85 -5.08 3.40
N ARG A 30 -37.46 -4.12 4.09
CA ARG A 30 -36.82 -2.82 4.35
C ARG A 30 -35.82 -3.04 5.49
N CYS A 31 -34.54 -3.20 5.15
CA CYS A 31 -33.46 -3.04 6.12
C CYS A 31 -33.08 -1.55 6.14
N ALA A 32 -33.37 -0.86 7.23
CA ALA A 32 -32.89 0.49 7.48
C ALA A 32 -31.46 0.37 8.03
N VAL A 33 -30.46 0.54 7.16
CA VAL A 33 -29.06 0.67 7.59
C VAL A 33 -28.76 2.17 7.68
N ALA A 34 -28.67 2.68 8.91
CA ALA A 34 -28.19 4.02 9.21
C ALA A 34 -26.79 3.89 9.81
N GLY A 35 -25.76 4.38 9.11
CA GLY A 35 -24.38 4.38 9.62
C GLY A 35 -23.37 4.99 8.64
N ASN A 36 -22.37 5.69 9.16
CA ASN A 36 -21.34 6.42 8.40
C ASN A 36 -20.26 5.53 7.75
N GLY A 37 -20.46 4.21 7.64
CA GLY A 37 -19.53 3.29 6.97
C GLY A 37 -18.18 3.06 7.68
N LEU A 38 -18.06 3.44 8.96
CA LEU A 38 -16.83 3.37 9.76
C LEU A 38 -16.71 2.13 10.67
N PHE A 39 -17.77 1.34 10.84
CA PHE A 39 -17.76 0.10 11.65
C PHE A 39 -18.81 -0.88 11.11
N THR A 40 -18.58 -2.19 11.33
CA THR A 40 -19.50 -3.28 10.95
C THR A 40 -20.76 -3.28 11.79
N GLN A 41 -21.95 -3.42 11.20
CA GLN A 41 -23.25 -3.39 11.87
C GLN A 41 -23.87 -4.78 12.07
N THR A 42 -23.05 -5.78 12.40
CA THR A 42 -23.54 -7.15 12.66
C THR A 42 -24.03 -7.30 14.10
N ASN A 43 -25.32 -7.62 14.28
CA ASN A 43 -25.88 -7.89 15.61
C ASN A 43 -25.44 -9.30 16.09
N PRO A 44 -24.73 -9.42 17.24
CA PRO A 44 -24.32 -10.72 17.80
C PRO A 44 -25.48 -11.67 18.14
N ASP A 45 -26.69 -11.16 18.40
CA ASP A 45 -27.89 -11.96 18.66
C ASP A 45 -28.20 -12.92 17.51
N VAL A 46 -27.83 -12.55 16.29
CA VAL A 46 -28.07 -13.37 15.09
C VAL A 46 -27.25 -14.67 15.15
N ARG A 47 -26.19 -14.71 15.94
CA ARG A 47 -25.29 -15.86 16.14
C ARG A 47 -25.54 -16.58 17.46
N ARG A 48 -26.45 -16.06 18.30
CA ARG A 48 -26.81 -16.69 19.57
C ARG A 48 -27.69 -17.91 19.31
N VAL A 49 -27.27 -19.06 19.83
CA VAL A 49 -28.09 -20.27 19.82
C VAL A 49 -28.59 -20.51 21.23
N VAL A 50 -29.90 -20.36 21.40
CA VAL A 50 -30.60 -20.69 22.66
C VAL A 50 -31.39 -21.99 22.44
N PRO A 51 -31.12 -23.06 23.22
CA PRO A 51 -31.84 -24.31 23.10
C PRO A 51 -33.28 -24.18 23.63
N ALA A 52 -34.20 -24.98 23.09
CA ALA A 52 -35.53 -25.11 23.66
C ALA A 52 -35.47 -25.86 25.01
N GLU A 53 -36.17 -25.33 26.02
CA GLU A 53 -36.12 -25.85 27.39
C GLU A 53 -36.73 -27.24 27.51
N ARG A 54 -35.95 -28.19 28.04
CA ARG A 54 -36.32 -29.58 28.33
C ARG A 54 -35.94 -30.03 29.75
N GLY A 55 -35.49 -29.11 30.60
CA GLY A 55 -35.13 -29.40 31.99
C GLY A 55 -33.79 -30.12 32.17
N LEU A 56 -32.91 -30.08 31.16
CA LEU A 56 -31.55 -30.62 31.24
C LEU A 56 -30.58 -29.56 31.78
N PRO A 57 -29.42 -29.95 32.34
CA PRO A 57 -28.38 -28.99 32.72
C PRO A 57 -27.94 -28.14 31.52
N ARG A 58 -27.89 -26.82 31.71
CA ARG A 58 -27.51 -25.87 30.65
C ARG A 58 -26.03 -25.51 30.74
N VAL A 59 -25.34 -25.61 29.61
CA VAL A 59 -23.94 -25.19 29.43
C VAL A 59 -23.92 -23.94 28.58
N ARG A 60 -23.54 -22.82 29.18
CA ARG A 60 -23.41 -21.51 28.51
C ARG A 60 -21.98 -21.29 28.04
N VAL A 61 -21.81 -21.08 26.75
CA VAL A 61 -20.51 -20.89 26.11
C VAL A 61 -20.45 -19.49 25.51
N VAL A 62 -19.42 -18.73 25.85
CA VAL A 62 -19.11 -17.45 25.21
C VAL A 62 -17.79 -17.58 24.50
N TYR A 63 -17.72 -17.14 23.24
CA TYR A 63 -16.46 -17.13 22.52
C TYR A 63 -16.15 -15.79 21.84
N VAL A 64 -14.85 -15.46 21.77
CA VAL A 64 -14.31 -14.30 21.05
C VAL A 64 -13.23 -14.78 20.09
N VAL A 65 -13.41 -14.50 18.80
CA VAL A 65 -12.50 -14.95 17.73
C VAL A 65 -12.20 -13.83 16.73
N LEU A 66 -11.04 -13.88 16.08
CA LEU A 66 -10.76 -13.05 14.90
C LEU A 66 -11.32 -13.69 13.62
N GLU A 67 -11.23 -15.01 13.51
CA GLU A 67 -11.61 -15.78 12.34
C GLU A 67 -13.12 -16.08 12.31
N ALA A 68 -13.81 -15.39 11.41
CA ALA A 68 -15.26 -15.50 11.21
C ALA A 68 -15.77 -16.92 10.91
N GLN A 69 -14.99 -17.73 10.20
CA GLN A 69 -15.34 -19.09 9.78
C GLN A 69 -15.61 -20.02 10.97
N TYR A 70 -14.90 -19.83 12.10
CA TYR A 70 -15.16 -20.57 13.33
C TYR A 70 -16.55 -20.29 13.89
N GLN A 71 -17.11 -19.10 13.66
CA GLN A 71 -18.43 -18.75 14.19
C GLN A 71 -19.49 -19.68 13.63
N SER A 72 -19.50 -19.86 12.31
CA SER A 72 -20.47 -20.73 11.64
C SER A 72 -20.31 -22.20 12.05
N SER A 73 -19.08 -22.66 12.26
CA SER A 73 -18.77 -24.03 12.68
C SER A 73 -19.20 -24.31 14.13
N VAL A 74 -18.95 -23.37 15.05
CA VAL A 74 -19.41 -23.45 16.45
C VAL A 74 -20.95 -23.46 16.50
N THR A 75 -21.60 -22.56 15.75
CA THR A 75 -23.06 -22.51 15.67
C THR A 75 -23.63 -23.83 15.15
N ALA A 76 -23.04 -24.41 14.09
CA ALA A 76 -23.46 -25.70 13.55
C ALA A 76 -23.28 -26.83 14.57
N ALA A 77 -22.14 -26.89 15.25
CA ALA A 77 -21.85 -27.89 16.28
C ALA A 77 -22.87 -27.83 17.44
N VAL A 78 -23.20 -26.63 17.93
CA VAL A 78 -24.17 -26.44 19.02
C VAL A 78 -25.60 -26.74 18.57
N MET A 79 -25.98 -26.35 17.35
CA MET A 79 -27.28 -26.73 16.79
C MET A 79 -27.41 -28.25 16.66
N GLN A 80 -26.37 -28.96 16.22
CA GLN A 80 -26.36 -30.43 16.14
C GLN A 80 -26.44 -31.08 17.52
N LEU A 81 -25.71 -30.57 18.52
CA LEU A 81 -25.81 -31.02 19.92
C LEU A 81 -27.23 -30.90 20.46
N ASN A 82 -27.87 -29.75 20.20
CA ASN A 82 -29.22 -29.47 20.66
C ASN A 82 -30.30 -30.17 19.82
N ALA A 83 -29.97 -30.64 18.62
CA ALA A 83 -30.87 -31.45 17.81
C ALA A 83 -30.87 -32.92 18.24
N ASP A 84 -29.79 -33.41 18.86
CA ASP A 84 -29.70 -34.80 19.33
C ASP A 84 -30.78 -35.09 20.39
N PRO A 85 -31.69 -36.06 20.15
CA PRO A 85 -32.71 -36.47 21.11
C PRO A 85 -32.14 -37.11 22.38
N ARG A 86 -30.91 -37.65 22.33
CA ARG A 86 -30.22 -38.33 23.44
C ARG A 86 -29.28 -37.42 24.21
N ARG A 87 -29.32 -36.10 23.96
CA ARG A 87 -28.43 -35.15 24.63
C ARG A 87 -28.63 -35.17 26.15
N ALA A 88 -27.53 -35.14 26.88
CA ALA A 88 -27.51 -35.06 28.34
C ALA A 88 -27.48 -33.61 28.87
N ALA A 89 -27.32 -32.62 27.98
CA ALA A 89 -27.21 -31.20 28.31
C ALA A 89 -27.83 -30.30 27.24
N GLU A 90 -28.22 -29.10 27.64
CA GLU A 90 -28.62 -28.01 26.75
C GLU A 90 -27.42 -27.07 26.53
N PHE A 91 -27.02 -26.85 25.28
CA PHE A 91 -25.90 -25.96 24.97
C PHE A 91 -26.41 -24.61 24.49
N GLU A 92 -26.09 -23.56 25.22
CA GLU A 92 -26.33 -22.17 24.82
C GLU A 92 -24.98 -21.58 24.38
N VAL A 93 -24.93 -20.94 23.21
CA VAL A 93 -23.71 -20.30 22.73
C VAL A 93 -23.99 -18.91 22.19
N VAL A 94 -23.06 -18.00 22.46
CA VAL A 94 -23.00 -16.66 21.87
C VAL A 94 -21.55 -16.34 21.51
N GLY A 95 -21.38 -15.64 20.40
CA GLY A 95 -20.10 -15.45 19.76
C GLY A 95 -19.88 -14.03 19.26
N TYR A 96 -18.70 -13.50 19.52
CA TYR A 96 -18.30 -12.17 19.12
C TYR A 96 -17.06 -12.24 18.23
N LEU A 97 -17.04 -11.45 17.16
CA LEU A 97 -15.78 -11.12 16.52
C LEU A 97 -15.05 -10.13 17.41
N VAL A 98 -13.73 -10.24 17.48
CA VAL A 98 -12.92 -9.35 18.31
C VAL A 98 -13.19 -7.86 18.00
N GLU A 99 -13.33 -7.50 16.72
CA GLU A 99 -13.59 -6.12 16.28
C GLU A 99 -14.99 -5.60 16.67
N GLU A 100 -15.98 -6.47 16.85
CA GLU A 100 -17.33 -6.07 17.27
C GLU A 100 -17.32 -5.50 18.70
N LEU A 101 -16.30 -5.84 19.51
CA LEU A 101 -16.11 -5.32 20.87
C LEU A 101 -15.62 -3.85 20.92
N ARG A 102 -15.45 -3.21 19.76
CA ARG A 102 -15.28 -1.76 19.67
C ARG A 102 -16.57 -1.02 19.97
N ASP A 103 -17.69 -1.57 19.52
CA ASP A 103 -19.01 -1.02 19.76
C ASP A 103 -19.40 -1.15 21.24
N ALA A 104 -19.88 -0.06 21.82
CA ALA A 104 -20.12 0.02 23.26
C ALA A 104 -21.28 -0.88 23.70
N ASP A 105 -22.35 -0.95 22.89
CA ASP A 105 -23.52 -1.77 23.18
C ASP A 105 -23.18 -3.26 23.07
N THR A 106 -22.41 -3.61 22.04
CA THR A 106 -21.91 -4.98 21.83
C THR A 106 -20.96 -5.42 22.95
N TYR A 107 -20.07 -4.53 23.42
CA TYR A 107 -19.19 -4.80 24.54
C TYR A 107 -19.96 -4.94 25.87
N ALA A 108 -21.03 -4.17 26.08
CA ALA A 108 -21.90 -4.32 27.24
C ALA A 108 -22.60 -5.69 27.23
N ALA A 109 -23.19 -6.08 26.10
CA ALA A 109 -23.81 -7.40 25.94
C ALA A 109 -22.80 -8.53 26.15
N PHE A 110 -21.57 -8.38 25.65
CA PHE A 110 -20.48 -9.32 25.90
C PHE A 110 -20.17 -9.46 27.39
N CYS A 111 -20.08 -8.35 28.14
CA CYS A 111 -19.86 -8.40 29.58
C CYS A 111 -20.97 -9.18 30.31
N ASP A 112 -22.23 -8.94 29.95
CA ASP A 112 -23.39 -9.64 30.53
C ASP A 112 -23.35 -11.15 30.25
N ASP A 113 -23.01 -11.53 29.02
CA ASP A 113 -22.90 -12.93 28.63
C ASP A 113 -21.74 -13.64 29.33
N VAL A 114 -20.58 -12.97 29.46
CA VAL A 114 -19.42 -13.46 30.21
C VAL A 114 -19.77 -13.64 31.70
N ALA A 115 -20.56 -12.74 32.28
CA ALA A 115 -21.03 -12.88 33.66
C ALA A 115 -21.89 -14.14 33.85
N ALA A 116 -22.61 -14.59 32.82
CA ALA A 116 -23.48 -15.76 32.83
C ALA A 116 -22.83 -17.07 32.33
N ALA A 117 -21.64 -17.02 31.72
CA ALA A 117 -21.01 -18.14 31.02
C ALA A 117 -20.52 -19.28 31.94
N ASN A 118 -20.60 -20.53 31.50
CA ASN A 118 -19.87 -21.66 32.08
C ASN A 118 -18.46 -21.76 31.49
N VAL A 119 -18.36 -21.58 30.17
CA VAL A 119 -17.13 -21.76 29.40
C VAL A 119 -16.84 -20.50 28.59
N PHE A 120 -15.63 -19.98 28.69
CA PHE A 120 -15.12 -18.93 27.82
C PHE A 120 -14.07 -19.48 26.85
N ILE A 121 -14.15 -19.06 25.59
CA ILE A 121 -13.18 -19.43 24.54
C ILE A 121 -12.65 -18.15 23.87
N GLY A 122 -11.33 -17.96 23.87
CA GLY A 122 -10.66 -16.88 23.13
C GLY A 122 -9.67 -17.43 22.10
N SER A 123 -9.63 -16.87 20.89
CA SER A 123 -8.67 -17.29 19.87
C SER A 123 -8.27 -16.16 18.92
N LEU A 124 -6.96 -16.07 18.61
CA LEU A 124 -6.37 -15.09 17.69
C LEU A 124 -6.63 -13.61 18.05
N ILE A 125 -6.68 -13.30 19.35
CA ILE A 125 -6.92 -11.94 19.85
C ILE A 125 -5.58 -11.19 19.92
N PHE A 126 -5.24 -10.45 18.84
CA PHE A 126 -3.95 -9.76 18.67
C PHE A 126 -4.03 -8.22 18.57
N VAL A 127 -5.19 -7.65 18.88
CA VAL A 127 -5.38 -6.20 18.94
C VAL A 127 -5.31 -5.78 20.40
N GLU A 128 -4.30 -5.02 20.78
CA GLU A 128 -4.01 -4.69 22.19
C GLU A 128 -5.21 -4.11 22.93
N GLU A 129 -5.84 -3.07 22.38
CA GLU A 129 -7.04 -2.45 22.95
C GLU A 129 -8.14 -3.48 23.25
N LEU A 130 -8.43 -4.36 22.29
CA LEU A 130 -9.49 -5.36 22.38
C LEU A 130 -9.09 -6.54 23.27
N ALA A 131 -7.81 -6.90 23.26
CA ALA A 131 -7.22 -7.88 24.17
C ALA A 131 -7.36 -7.43 25.63
N LEU A 132 -7.13 -6.14 25.92
CA LEU A 132 -7.31 -5.57 27.24
C LEU A 132 -8.79 -5.57 27.66
N LYS A 133 -9.71 -5.17 26.77
CA LYS A 133 -11.16 -5.26 27.01
C LYS A 133 -11.61 -6.69 27.34
N VAL A 134 -11.20 -7.68 26.52
CA VAL A 134 -11.51 -9.10 26.77
C VAL A 134 -10.91 -9.56 28.09
N ARG A 135 -9.66 -9.20 28.38
CA ARG A 135 -9.01 -9.50 29.66
C ARG A 135 -9.84 -9.00 30.83
N ASP A 136 -10.26 -7.75 30.79
CA ASP A 136 -10.95 -7.10 31.92
C ASP A 136 -12.31 -7.72 32.18
N ALA A 137 -13.10 -7.98 31.13
CA ALA A 137 -14.40 -8.64 31.25
C ALA A 137 -14.28 -10.09 31.78
N VAL A 138 -13.34 -10.86 31.23
CA VAL A 138 -13.19 -12.29 31.58
C VAL A 138 -12.51 -12.47 32.94
N ALA A 139 -11.52 -11.63 33.30
CA ALA A 139 -10.82 -11.72 34.57
C ALA A 139 -11.77 -11.58 35.78
N ALA A 140 -12.77 -10.70 35.68
CA ALA A 140 -13.77 -10.47 36.72
C ALA A 140 -14.59 -11.73 37.08
N HIS A 141 -14.72 -12.66 36.12
CA HIS A 141 -15.55 -13.86 36.26
C HIS A 141 -14.77 -15.17 36.09
N ARG A 142 -13.45 -15.10 35.89
CA ARG A 142 -12.57 -16.24 35.58
C ARG A 142 -12.69 -17.37 36.61
N ASP A 143 -12.71 -17.04 37.89
CA ASP A 143 -12.71 -18.04 38.95
C ASP A 143 -14.08 -18.72 39.13
N ARG A 144 -15.16 -18.03 38.74
CA ARG A 144 -16.53 -18.57 38.69
C ARG A 144 -16.73 -19.56 37.54
N MET A 145 -16.17 -19.27 36.36
CA MET A 145 -16.34 -20.12 35.17
C MET A 145 -15.73 -21.51 35.36
N ASP A 146 -16.37 -22.52 34.77
CA ASP A 146 -15.94 -23.92 34.84
C ASP A 146 -14.67 -24.14 34.00
N ALA A 147 -14.55 -23.46 32.86
CA ALA A 147 -13.37 -23.47 32.01
C ALA A 147 -13.16 -22.14 31.28
N VAL A 148 -11.90 -21.71 31.16
CA VAL A 148 -11.47 -20.54 30.38
C VAL A 148 -10.34 -20.99 29.46
N LEU A 149 -10.61 -21.06 28.17
CA LEU A 149 -9.70 -21.58 27.16
C LEU A 149 -9.29 -20.45 26.22
N VAL A 150 -8.03 -20.05 26.26
CA VAL A 150 -7.49 -19.02 25.37
C VAL A 150 -6.40 -19.64 24.50
N PHE A 151 -6.77 -19.91 23.26
CA PHE A 151 -5.88 -20.33 22.18
C PHE A 151 -5.00 -19.16 21.70
N PRO A 152 -3.97 -19.38 20.86
CA PRO A 152 -2.92 -18.40 20.59
C PRO A 152 -3.44 -16.97 20.36
N SER A 153 -3.13 -16.09 21.32
CA SER A 153 -3.60 -14.70 21.43
C SER A 153 -2.53 -13.86 22.15
N MET A 154 -2.77 -12.58 22.39
CA MET A 154 -1.87 -11.73 23.19
C MET A 154 -1.63 -12.30 24.61
N PRO A 155 -0.41 -12.13 25.16
CA PRO A 155 -0.05 -12.64 26.49
C PRO A 155 -1.05 -12.29 27.61
N GLU A 156 -1.62 -11.09 27.55
CA GLU A 156 -2.60 -10.54 28.48
C GLU A 156 -3.84 -11.43 28.57
N VAL A 157 -4.36 -11.87 27.42
CA VAL A 157 -5.54 -12.74 27.33
C VAL A 157 -5.16 -14.19 27.60
N MET A 158 -4.00 -14.63 27.10
CA MET A 158 -3.51 -15.98 27.31
C MET A 158 -3.35 -16.36 28.79
N ARG A 159 -2.99 -15.40 29.64
CA ARG A 159 -2.90 -15.59 31.09
C ARG A 159 -4.24 -15.95 31.74
N LEU A 160 -5.37 -15.70 31.07
CA LEU A 160 -6.70 -16.06 31.56
C LEU A 160 -6.96 -17.57 31.53
N ASN A 161 -6.17 -18.35 30.78
CA ASN A 161 -6.33 -19.81 30.70
C ASN A 161 -6.53 -20.47 32.07
N LYS A 162 -7.60 -21.24 32.20
CA LYS A 162 -8.02 -22.00 33.38
C LYS A 162 -8.73 -23.26 32.92
N LEU A 163 -8.12 -24.42 33.16
CA LEU A 163 -8.78 -25.71 32.90
C LEU A 163 -8.47 -26.64 34.08
N GLY A 164 -9.41 -26.77 35.01
CA GLY A 164 -9.15 -27.43 36.30
C GLY A 164 -7.95 -26.82 37.01
N SER A 165 -6.93 -27.64 37.26
CA SER A 165 -5.67 -27.24 37.89
C SER A 165 -4.65 -26.62 36.93
N PHE A 166 -4.88 -26.70 35.61
CA PHE A 166 -3.97 -26.15 34.59
C PHE A 166 -4.17 -24.63 34.43
N SER A 167 -3.05 -23.89 34.47
CA SER A 167 -2.99 -22.47 34.11
C SER A 167 -1.64 -22.10 33.50
N MET A 168 -1.60 -21.04 32.70
CA MET A 168 -0.36 -20.56 32.07
C MET A 168 0.69 -20.06 33.08
N ALA A 169 0.30 -19.76 34.33
CA ALA A 169 1.24 -19.40 35.40
C ALA A 169 2.18 -20.55 35.78
N GLN A 170 1.77 -21.81 35.58
CA GLN A 170 2.59 -22.99 35.87
C GLN A 170 3.70 -23.22 34.83
N LEU A 171 3.62 -22.55 33.68
CA LEU A 171 4.62 -22.60 32.60
C LEU A 171 5.73 -21.54 32.76
N GLY A 172 5.57 -20.58 33.69
CA GLY A 172 6.35 -19.34 33.79
C GLY A 172 7.49 -19.29 34.82
N GLN A 173 7.86 -20.39 35.49
CA GLN A 173 9.03 -20.35 36.39
C GLN A 173 10.33 -20.19 35.58
N SER A 174 11.19 -19.24 35.98
CA SER A 174 12.43 -18.86 35.28
C SER A 174 13.47 -19.98 35.11
N LYS A 175 13.31 -21.10 35.84
CA LYS A 175 14.12 -22.33 35.74
C LYS A 175 13.46 -23.44 34.91
N SER A 176 12.29 -23.21 34.31
CA SER A 176 11.56 -24.20 33.51
C SER A 176 12.23 -24.41 32.13
N PRO A 177 12.35 -25.65 31.63
CA PRO A 177 12.79 -25.95 30.27
C PRO A 177 11.99 -25.21 29.17
N PHE A 178 10.74 -24.81 29.45
CA PHE A 178 9.92 -24.00 28.55
C PHE A 178 10.49 -22.60 28.35
N PHE A 179 10.90 -21.93 29.42
CA PHE A 179 11.44 -20.57 29.34
C PHE A 179 12.76 -20.54 28.55
N GLN A 180 13.57 -21.61 28.64
CA GLN A 180 14.76 -21.78 27.81
C GLN A 180 14.44 -22.05 26.33
N LEU A 181 13.32 -22.71 26.02
CA LEU A 181 12.82 -22.90 24.65
C LEU A 181 12.40 -21.56 24.00
N PHE A 182 11.83 -20.65 24.79
CA PHE A 182 11.51 -19.28 24.36
C PHE A 182 12.74 -18.36 24.26
N LYS A 183 13.82 -18.64 25.01
CA LYS A 183 15.02 -17.79 25.04
C LYS A 183 16.04 -18.13 23.94
N ARG A 184 15.92 -19.28 23.28
CA ARG A 184 16.91 -19.78 22.32
C ARG A 184 16.36 -19.73 20.90
N ASN A 185 16.41 -18.52 20.31
CA ASN A 185 16.81 -18.24 18.92
C ASN A 185 16.39 -16.81 18.55
N LYS A 186 17.26 -15.83 18.80
CA LYS A 186 17.15 -14.47 18.23
C LYS A 186 17.38 -14.42 16.70
N LYS A 187 17.54 -15.57 16.03
CA LYS A 187 17.92 -15.68 14.62
C LYS A 187 16.99 -16.53 13.73
N ASP A 188 15.96 -17.19 14.27
CA ASP A 188 15.01 -17.98 13.45
C ASP A 188 13.64 -17.31 13.37
N SER A 189 13.19 -17.08 12.13
CA SER A 189 11.97 -16.39 11.71
C SER A 189 10.67 -17.19 11.87
N SER A 190 10.55 -18.08 12.87
CA SER A 190 9.28 -18.80 13.08
C SER A 190 8.30 -17.95 13.89
N GLY A 191 7.12 -17.65 13.33
CA GLY A 191 6.09 -16.81 13.94
C GLY A 191 5.54 -17.38 15.27
N PHE A 192 4.81 -16.57 16.03
CA PHE A 192 4.20 -16.98 17.29
C PHE A 192 3.28 -18.22 17.13
N ALA A 193 2.55 -18.32 16.01
CA ALA A 193 1.76 -19.50 15.66
C ALA A 193 2.63 -20.77 15.49
N ASP A 194 3.79 -20.68 14.84
CA ASP A 194 4.75 -21.80 14.74
C ASP A 194 5.34 -22.18 16.09
N SER A 195 5.60 -21.19 16.96
CA SER A 195 6.07 -21.43 18.32
C SER A 195 5.02 -22.17 19.17
N MET A 196 3.73 -21.94 18.89
CA MET A 196 2.59 -22.62 19.51
C MET A 196 2.31 -24.00 18.91
N LEU A 197 2.48 -24.21 17.60
CA LEU A 197 2.46 -25.53 17.00
C LEU A 197 3.64 -26.38 17.50
N LYS A 198 4.82 -25.76 17.67
CA LYS A 198 5.96 -26.35 18.40
C LYS A 198 5.59 -26.65 19.85
N LEU A 199 4.84 -25.80 20.53
CA LEU A 199 4.33 -26.02 21.89
C LEU A 199 3.43 -27.27 21.94
N VAL A 200 2.46 -27.41 21.04
CA VAL A 200 1.62 -28.63 20.90
C VAL A 200 2.46 -29.89 20.64
N ARG A 201 3.49 -29.79 19.80
CA ARG A 201 4.42 -30.89 19.49
C ARG A 201 5.37 -31.23 20.65
N THR A 202 5.61 -30.29 21.58
CA THR A 202 6.58 -30.44 22.68
C THR A 202 5.95 -30.73 24.04
N LEU A 203 4.70 -30.34 24.29
CA LEU A 203 4.00 -30.62 25.54
C LEU A 203 3.88 -32.11 25.88
N PRO A 204 3.64 -33.05 24.93
CA PRO A 204 3.63 -34.48 25.23
C PRO A 204 4.93 -34.96 25.89
N LYS A 205 6.07 -34.33 25.57
CA LYS A 205 7.39 -34.63 26.16
C LYS A 205 7.55 -34.07 27.58
N VAL A 206 6.65 -33.18 28.00
CA VAL A 206 6.66 -32.49 29.30
C VAL A 206 5.66 -33.12 30.26
N LEU A 207 4.55 -33.68 29.77
CA LEU A 207 3.51 -34.30 30.59
C LEU A 207 4.05 -35.34 31.59
N LYS A 208 5.22 -35.95 31.32
CA LYS A 208 5.95 -36.85 32.22
C LYS A 208 6.47 -36.22 33.53
N TYR A 209 6.51 -34.89 33.64
CA TYR A 209 7.04 -34.17 34.81
C TYR A 209 5.94 -33.52 35.68
N LEU A 210 4.67 -33.66 35.30
CA LEU A 210 3.52 -33.13 36.04
C LEU A 210 2.87 -34.23 36.90
N PRO A 211 2.34 -33.91 38.10
CA PRO A 211 1.45 -34.79 38.88
C PRO A 211 0.28 -35.31 38.02
N SER A 212 -0.24 -36.51 38.27
CA SER A 212 -1.16 -37.18 37.32
C SER A 212 -2.47 -36.42 37.06
N ASP A 213 -2.98 -35.71 38.06
CA ASP A 213 -4.14 -34.82 37.97
C ASP A 213 -3.84 -33.57 37.12
N LYS A 214 -2.71 -32.90 37.37
CA LYS A 214 -2.26 -31.74 36.56
C LYS A 214 -1.88 -32.12 35.13
N ALA A 215 -1.33 -33.32 34.94
CA ALA A 215 -0.98 -33.86 33.64
C ALA A 215 -2.23 -34.16 32.81
N GLN A 216 -3.31 -34.64 33.45
CA GLN A 216 -4.58 -34.89 32.78
C GLN A 216 -5.24 -33.58 32.32
N ASP A 217 -5.26 -32.53 33.15
CA ASP A 217 -5.78 -31.22 32.77
C ASP A 217 -4.96 -30.58 31.63
N ALA A 218 -3.63 -30.67 31.70
CA ALA A 218 -2.76 -30.20 30.62
C ALA A 218 -2.97 -30.99 29.31
N ARG A 219 -3.22 -32.30 29.41
CA ARG A 219 -3.57 -33.15 28.25
C ARG A 219 -4.90 -32.74 27.65
N LEU A 220 -5.93 -32.50 28.46
CA LEU A 220 -7.24 -32.04 28.00
C LEU A 220 -7.18 -30.64 27.38
N TYR A 221 -6.29 -29.76 27.86
CA TYR A 221 -6.01 -28.49 27.18
C TYR A 221 -5.41 -28.70 25.79
N ILE A 222 -4.43 -29.60 25.63
CA ILE A 222 -3.87 -29.93 24.30
C ILE A 222 -4.94 -30.52 23.39
N LEU A 223 -5.74 -31.45 23.92
CA LEU A 223 -6.82 -32.09 23.17
C LEU A 223 -7.86 -31.06 22.72
N SER A 224 -8.18 -30.09 23.60
CA SER A 224 -9.05 -28.96 23.26
C SER A 224 -8.50 -28.12 22.11
N LEU A 225 -7.19 -27.85 22.12
CA LEU A 225 -6.52 -27.12 21.05
C LEU A 225 -6.47 -27.94 19.76
N GLN A 226 -6.35 -29.27 19.83
CA GLN A 226 -6.40 -30.14 18.65
C GLN A 226 -7.79 -30.16 18.01
N PHE A 227 -8.86 -30.28 18.80
CA PHE A 227 -10.22 -30.14 18.29
C PHE A 227 -10.45 -28.74 17.71
N TRP A 228 -10.00 -27.69 18.41
CA TRP A 228 -10.12 -26.32 17.93
C TRP A 228 -9.39 -26.13 16.59
N LEU A 229 -8.12 -26.52 16.48
CA LEU A 229 -7.36 -26.49 15.22
C LEU A 229 -7.96 -27.39 14.14
N GLY A 230 -8.70 -28.42 14.54
CA GLY A 230 -9.48 -29.27 13.65
C GLY A 230 -10.70 -28.56 13.07
N GLY A 231 -11.29 -27.60 13.79
CA GLY A 231 -12.24 -26.58 13.31
C GLY A 231 -13.60 -27.06 12.76
N SER A 232 -13.74 -28.33 12.37
CA SER A 232 -14.96 -28.90 11.82
C SER A 232 -16.09 -28.94 12.85
N PRO A 233 -17.38 -28.89 12.43
CA PRO A 233 -18.50 -28.99 13.36
C PRO A 233 -18.42 -30.23 14.27
N ASP A 234 -17.95 -31.37 13.73
CA ASP A 234 -17.76 -32.61 14.50
C ASP A 234 -16.64 -32.49 15.54
N ASN A 235 -15.51 -31.88 15.18
CA ASN A 235 -14.42 -31.63 16.13
C ASN A 235 -14.88 -30.68 17.25
N LEU A 236 -15.58 -29.60 16.89
CA LEU A 236 -16.08 -28.63 17.86
C LEU A 236 -17.21 -29.22 18.73
N GLN A 237 -18.04 -30.11 18.18
CA GLN A 237 -19.02 -30.88 18.95
C GLN A 237 -18.32 -31.74 20.02
N ASN A 238 -17.32 -32.51 19.63
CA ASN A 238 -16.57 -33.38 20.54
C ASN A 238 -15.78 -32.56 21.58
N PHE A 239 -15.24 -31.41 21.18
CA PHE A 239 -14.64 -30.45 22.10
C PHE A 239 -15.62 -29.96 23.17
N LEU A 240 -16.82 -29.53 22.79
CA LEU A 240 -17.83 -29.07 23.75
C LEU A 240 -18.30 -30.20 24.68
N LYS A 241 -18.50 -31.42 24.14
CA LYS A 241 -18.80 -32.63 24.95
C LYS A 241 -17.70 -32.90 25.97
N MET A 242 -16.43 -32.87 25.53
CA MET A 242 -15.26 -33.12 26.37
C MET A 242 -15.16 -32.11 27.51
N ILE A 243 -15.30 -30.81 27.23
CA ILE A 243 -15.25 -29.76 28.25
C ILE A 243 -16.44 -29.88 29.21
N ALA A 244 -17.64 -30.10 28.68
CA ALA A 244 -18.85 -30.24 29.48
C ALA A 244 -18.76 -31.40 30.48
N VAL A 245 -18.40 -32.61 30.03
CA VAL A 245 -18.34 -33.78 30.93
C VAL A 245 -17.18 -33.72 31.93
N SER A 246 -16.08 -33.05 31.55
CA SER A 246 -14.87 -33.01 32.38
C SER A 246 -14.89 -31.91 33.44
N TYR A 247 -15.51 -30.75 33.15
CA TYR A 247 -15.39 -29.56 33.99
C TYR A 247 -16.70 -28.92 34.44
N VAL A 248 -17.83 -29.18 33.78
CA VAL A 248 -19.12 -28.60 34.21
C VAL A 248 -19.72 -29.47 35.33
N PRO A 249 -19.86 -28.96 36.58
CA PRO A 249 -20.21 -29.78 37.73
C PRO A 249 -21.55 -30.52 37.57
N ALA A 250 -22.53 -29.90 36.91
CA ALA A 250 -23.85 -30.47 36.68
C ALA A 250 -23.87 -31.68 35.73
N LEU A 251 -22.76 -31.94 35.02
CA LEU A 251 -22.62 -33.03 34.06
C LEU A 251 -21.59 -34.07 34.50
N LYS A 252 -21.07 -33.95 35.74
CA LYS A 252 -20.10 -34.89 36.29
C LYS A 252 -20.74 -36.27 36.45
N GLY A 253 -20.23 -37.26 35.73
CA GLY A 253 -20.77 -38.63 35.72
C GLY A 253 -21.93 -38.85 34.74
N ALA A 254 -22.27 -37.87 33.90
CA ALA A 254 -23.19 -38.07 32.78
C ALA A 254 -22.56 -38.98 31.71
N ASP A 255 -23.39 -39.81 31.06
CA ASP A 255 -22.97 -40.70 29.96
C ASP A 255 -22.79 -39.90 28.65
N ILE A 256 -21.76 -39.08 28.60
CA ILE A 256 -21.38 -38.26 27.44
C ILE A 256 -20.07 -38.79 26.87
N THR A 257 -20.14 -39.49 25.74
CA THR A 257 -18.97 -39.96 24.99
C THR A 257 -18.56 -38.97 23.91
N TYR A 258 -17.26 -38.76 23.74
CA TYR A 258 -16.67 -37.99 22.64
C TYR A 258 -15.59 -38.82 21.93
N SER A 259 -15.39 -38.57 20.64
CA SER A 259 -14.36 -39.22 19.81
C SER A 259 -13.05 -38.43 19.80
N ASP A 260 -11.94 -39.08 19.43
CA ASP A 260 -10.65 -38.41 19.24
C ASP A 260 -10.71 -37.35 18.11
N PRO A 261 -9.89 -36.28 18.16
CA PRO A 261 -9.87 -35.24 17.14
C PRO A 261 -9.43 -35.76 15.78
N VAL A 262 -10.16 -35.36 14.74
CA VAL A 262 -9.74 -35.59 13.36
C VAL A 262 -8.65 -34.58 13.01
N LEU A 263 -7.44 -35.10 12.71
CA LEU A 263 -6.28 -34.29 12.36
C LEU A 263 -6.19 -34.09 10.85
N PHE A 264 -6.00 -32.84 10.43
CA PHE A 264 -5.72 -32.47 9.04
C PHE A 264 -4.26 -32.05 8.89
N LEU A 265 -3.69 -32.23 7.69
CA LEU A 265 -2.35 -31.77 7.34
C LEU A 265 -2.16 -30.29 7.69
N ASP A 266 -0.95 -29.93 8.09
CA ASP A 266 -0.59 -28.55 8.43
C ASP A 266 -0.39 -27.71 7.16
N THR A 267 0.24 -28.30 6.14
CA THR A 267 0.39 -27.73 4.80
C THR A 267 0.14 -28.84 3.79
N GLY A 268 -0.42 -28.50 2.63
CA GLY A 268 -0.76 -29.49 1.62
C GLY A 268 -1.47 -28.89 0.42
N ILE A 269 -1.99 -29.78 -0.43
CA ILE A 269 -2.85 -29.45 -1.57
C ILE A 269 -4.26 -29.96 -1.25
N TRP A 270 -5.28 -29.13 -1.50
CA TRP A 270 -6.68 -29.48 -1.25
C TRP A 270 -7.56 -29.18 -2.45
N HIS A 271 -8.31 -30.15 -2.94
CA HIS A 271 -9.28 -29.94 -4.01
C HIS A 271 -10.67 -30.45 -3.57
N PRO A 272 -11.78 -29.73 -3.86
CA PRO A 272 -13.10 -30.08 -3.35
C PRO A 272 -13.62 -31.45 -3.81
N LEU A 273 -13.20 -31.90 -4.99
CA LEU A 273 -13.54 -33.22 -5.54
C LEU A 273 -12.54 -34.33 -5.17
N ALA A 274 -11.45 -34.00 -4.48
CA ALA A 274 -10.48 -35.01 -4.07
C ALA A 274 -10.98 -35.77 -2.84
N PRO A 275 -10.67 -37.07 -2.73
CA PRO A 275 -11.08 -37.87 -1.58
C PRO A 275 -10.32 -37.51 -0.29
N ALA A 276 -9.17 -36.86 -0.40
CA ALA A 276 -8.31 -36.46 0.71
C ALA A 276 -7.43 -35.25 0.34
N MET A 277 -6.78 -34.67 1.36
CA MET A 277 -5.68 -33.71 1.16
C MET A 277 -4.41 -34.46 0.73
N PHE A 278 -3.57 -33.82 -0.07
CA PHE A 278 -2.29 -34.38 -0.52
C PHE A 278 -1.10 -33.64 0.11
N ASP A 279 -0.08 -34.38 0.53
CA ASP A 279 1.21 -33.84 1.01
C ASP A 279 2.34 -33.96 -0.04
N ASP A 280 2.02 -34.47 -1.22
CA ASP A 280 2.91 -34.59 -2.38
C ASP A 280 2.21 -34.13 -3.68
N VAL A 281 2.93 -33.31 -4.47
CA VAL A 281 2.40 -32.73 -5.71
C VAL A 281 2.25 -33.79 -6.82
N LYS A 282 3.07 -34.84 -6.86
CA LYS A 282 2.96 -35.87 -7.90
C LYS A 282 1.73 -36.73 -7.67
N GLU A 283 1.44 -37.08 -6.43
CA GLU A 283 0.19 -37.77 -6.07
C GLU A 283 -1.04 -36.94 -6.46
N TYR A 284 -1.02 -35.65 -6.15
CA TYR A 284 -2.07 -34.73 -6.57
C TYR A 284 -2.25 -34.69 -8.09
N LEU A 285 -1.18 -34.50 -8.85
CA LEU A 285 -1.23 -34.42 -10.31
C LEU A 285 -1.65 -35.75 -10.96
N ASN A 286 -1.25 -36.89 -10.38
CA ASN A 286 -1.70 -38.20 -10.83
C ASN A 286 -3.21 -38.37 -10.61
N TRP A 287 -3.72 -38.03 -9.42
CA TRP A 287 -5.16 -37.99 -9.18
C TRP A 287 -5.86 -37.06 -10.17
N TYR A 288 -5.35 -35.84 -10.35
CA TYR A 288 -5.91 -34.83 -11.24
C TYR A 288 -6.01 -35.34 -12.69
N GLY A 289 -4.98 -36.02 -13.20
CA GLY A 289 -4.96 -36.60 -14.55
C GLY A 289 -5.91 -37.78 -14.76
N THR A 290 -6.35 -38.45 -13.67
CA THR A 290 -7.29 -39.58 -13.74
C THR A 290 -8.77 -39.18 -13.59
N ARG A 291 -9.04 -37.88 -13.42
CA ARG A 291 -10.40 -37.33 -13.30
C ARG A 291 -11.23 -37.58 -14.56
N ARG A 292 -12.42 -38.18 -14.37
CA ARG A 292 -13.36 -38.48 -15.45
C ARG A 292 -14.24 -37.28 -15.83
N ASP A 293 -14.44 -36.37 -14.88
CA ASP A 293 -15.24 -35.14 -15.01
C ASP A 293 -14.50 -34.01 -15.74
N ALA A 294 -13.18 -34.13 -15.92
CA ALA A 294 -12.36 -33.14 -16.62
C ALA A 294 -12.72 -33.03 -18.11
N ASN A 295 -12.96 -31.79 -18.56
CA ASN A 295 -13.21 -31.46 -19.98
C ASN A 295 -11.93 -31.58 -20.83
N ASP A 296 -12.08 -31.58 -22.16
CA ASP A 296 -10.94 -31.74 -23.09
C ASP A 296 -9.91 -30.61 -22.98
N ARG A 297 -10.35 -29.39 -22.65
CA ARG A 297 -9.45 -28.24 -22.44
C ARG A 297 -8.55 -28.46 -21.22
N LEU A 298 -9.11 -28.99 -20.13
CA LEU A 298 -8.39 -29.27 -18.89
C LEU A 298 -7.41 -30.45 -19.05
N LYS A 299 -7.76 -31.43 -19.90
CA LYS A 299 -6.89 -32.56 -20.25
C LYS A 299 -5.73 -32.19 -21.17
N ASN A 300 -5.78 -31.02 -21.81
CA ASN A 300 -4.69 -30.54 -22.65
C ASN A 300 -3.40 -30.42 -21.81
N PRO A 301 -2.28 -31.04 -22.22
CA PRO A 301 -0.97 -30.82 -21.59
C PRO A 301 -0.60 -29.34 -21.53
N GLU A 302 -0.98 -28.59 -22.56
CA GLU A 302 -0.78 -27.15 -22.75
C GLU A 302 -1.88 -26.29 -22.08
N ALA A 303 -2.67 -26.82 -21.15
CA ALA A 303 -3.58 -26.00 -20.35
C ALA A 303 -2.79 -25.09 -19.40
N PRO A 304 -3.20 -23.82 -19.20
CA PRO A 304 -2.58 -22.97 -18.18
C PRO A 304 -2.79 -23.56 -16.79
N VAL A 305 -1.77 -23.46 -15.94
CA VAL A 305 -1.80 -23.96 -14.55
C VAL A 305 -1.79 -22.78 -13.58
N ILE A 306 -2.78 -22.70 -12.71
CA ILE A 306 -2.93 -21.63 -11.73
C ILE A 306 -2.71 -22.18 -10.32
N GLY A 307 -1.73 -21.65 -9.60
CA GLY A 307 -1.57 -21.92 -8.18
C GLY A 307 -2.55 -21.08 -7.36
N LEU A 308 -3.22 -21.68 -6.38
CA LEU A 308 -4.03 -20.93 -5.41
C LEU A 308 -3.42 -21.03 -4.02
N VAL A 309 -3.35 -19.90 -3.31
CA VAL A 309 -2.95 -19.89 -1.89
C VAL A 309 -4.20 -19.74 -1.03
N LEU A 310 -4.47 -20.76 -0.22
CA LEU A 310 -5.67 -20.90 0.60
C LEU A 310 -5.31 -20.89 2.09
N GLN A 311 -6.22 -20.39 2.92
CA GLN A 311 -6.13 -20.58 4.36
C GLN A 311 -6.74 -21.92 4.76
N ARG A 312 -6.00 -22.72 5.56
CA ARG A 312 -6.47 -24.02 6.05
C ARG A 312 -7.76 -23.92 6.87
N SER A 313 -7.95 -22.84 7.61
CA SER A 313 -9.09 -22.66 8.52
C SER A 313 -10.44 -22.73 7.80
N HIS A 314 -10.56 -22.16 6.60
CA HIS A 314 -11.78 -22.27 5.78
C HIS A 314 -12.06 -23.71 5.30
N ILE A 315 -11.01 -24.47 4.96
CA ILE A 315 -11.13 -25.87 4.50
C ILE A 315 -11.60 -26.76 5.66
N VAL A 316 -10.97 -26.65 6.83
CA VAL A 316 -11.28 -27.54 7.97
C VAL A 316 -12.61 -27.19 8.65
N THR A 317 -13.05 -25.93 8.59
CA THR A 317 -14.37 -25.50 9.07
C THR A 317 -15.50 -25.84 8.08
N GLY A 318 -15.17 -26.17 6.83
CA GLY A 318 -16.14 -26.37 5.75
C GLY A 318 -16.80 -25.07 5.28
N ASP A 319 -16.23 -23.90 5.60
CA ASP A 319 -16.63 -22.61 5.05
C ASP A 319 -15.79 -22.30 3.79
N ASP A 320 -15.79 -23.23 2.85
CA ASP A 320 -14.92 -23.26 1.66
C ASP A 320 -15.66 -22.98 0.35
N GLY A 321 -16.98 -22.73 0.38
CA GLY A 321 -17.80 -22.59 -0.82
C GLY A 321 -17.33 -21.51 -1.80
N HIS A 322 -16.68 -20.47 -1.28
CA HIS A 322 -16.05 -19.43 -2.10
C HIS A 322 -14.74 -19.90 -2.77
N TYR A 323 -13.96 -20.77 -2.11
CA TYR A 323 -12.81 -21.44 -2.76
C TYR A 323 -13.28 -22.43 -3.82
N VAL A 324 -14.33 -23.21 -3.54
CA VAL A 324 -14.93 -24.12 -4.52
C VAL A 324 -15.33 -23.36 -5.77
N ALA A 325 -16.00 -22.21 -5.64
CA ALA A 325 -16.40 -21.40 -6.77
C ALA A 325 -15.22 -20.94 -7.65
N VAL A 326 -14.12 -20.50 -7.04
CA VAL A 326 -12.91 -20.09 -7.78
C VAL A 326 -12.26 -21.28 -8.49
N ILE A 327 -12.09 -22.41 -7.80
CA ILE A 327 -11.48 -23.63 -8.38
C ILE A 327 -12.33 -24.11 -9.57
N MET A 328 -13.64 -24.21 -9.39
CA MET A 328 -14.54 -24.69 -10.45
C MET A 328 -14.63 -23.72 -11.62
N GLU A 329 -14.61 -22.40 -11.40
CA GLU A 329 -14.62 -21.41 -12.48
C GLU A 329 -13.32 -21.46 -13.32
N LEU A 330 -12.15 -21.61 -12.68
CA LEU A 330 -10.88 -21.81 -13.37
C LEU A 330 -10.89 -23.08 -14.23
N GLU A 331 -11.36 -24.20 -13.69
CA GLU A 331 -11.45 -25.47 -14.41
C GLU A 331 -12.46 -25.43 -15.56
N ALA A 332 -13.60 -24.76 -15.35
CA ALA A 332 -14.61 -24.55 -16.39
C ALA A 332 -14.04 -23.75 -17.57
N ARG A 333 -13.13 -22.80 -17.30
CA ARG A 333 -12.40 -22.03 -18.31
C ARG A 333 -11.21 -22.79 -18.92
N GLY A 334 -10.90 -23.98 -18.43
CA GLY A 334 -9.85 -24.85 -18.96
C GLY A 334 -8.47 -24.62 -18.36
N ALA A 335 -8.38 -24.00 -17.17
CA ALA A 335 -7.15 -23.87 -16.42
C ALA A 335 -7.05 -24.97 -15.36
N LYS A 336 -5.89 -25.63 -15.30
CA LYS A 336 -5.56 -26.57 -14.21
C LYS A 336 -5.28 -25.78 -12.94
N VAL A 337 -5.63 -26.33 -11.79
CA VAL A 337 -5.50 -25.62 -10.51
C VAL A 337 -4.60 -26.41 -9.57
N ILE A 338 -3.68 -25.75 -8.85
CA ILE A 338 -2.92 -26.32 -7.74
C ILE A 338 -3.22 -25.52 -6.45
N PRO A 339 -4.26 -25.91 -5.70
CA PRO A 339 -4.71 -25.21 -4.49
C PRO A 339 -3.91 -25.63 -3.25
N ILE A 340 -2.91 -24.83 -2.88
CA ILE A 340 -2.07 -25.05 -1.71
C ILE A 340 -2.64 -24.35 -0.48
N PHE A 341 -2.40 -24.91 0.71
CA PHE A 341 -2.79 -24.30 1.97
C PHE A 341 -1.71 -24.39 3.04
N ALA A 342 -1.82 -23.52 4.05
CA ALA A 342 -1.05 -23.57 5.28
C ALA A 342 -1.93 -23.35 6.51
N GLY A 343 -1.59 -24.00 7.62
CA GLY A 343 -2.15 -23.75 8.96
C GLY A 343 -1.44 -22.60 9.68
N GLY A 344 -0.20 -22.29 9.30
CA GLY A 344 0.53 -21.12 9.75
C GLY A 344 0.31 -19.89 8.86
N LEU A 345 1.00 -18.80 9.19
CA LEU A 345 0.97 -17.53 8.44
C LEU A 345 2.16 -17.40 7.47
N ASP A 346 2.86 -18.50 7.20
CA ASP A 346 3.96 -18.56 6.25
C ASP A 346 3.57 -19.47 5.08
N PHE A 347 3.23 -18.84 3.94
CA PHE A 347 2.84 -19.52 2.72
C PHE A 347 4.03 -19.74 1.77
N SER A 348 5.24 -19.25 2.09
CA SER A 348 6.41 -19.41 1.23
C SER A 348 6.87 -20.87 1.17
N GLY A 349 6.80 -21.59 2.29
CA GLY A 349 7.14 -23.02 2.36
C GLY A 349 6.27 -23.90 1.44
N PRO A 350 4.92 -23.80 1.52
CA PRO A 350 4.02 -24.47 0.59
C PRO A 350 4.23 -24.08 -0.88
N ILE A 351 4.55 -22.81 -1.19
CA ILE A 351 4.89 -22.40 -2.56
C ILE A 351 6.09 -23.18 -3.07
N GLU A 352 7.20 -23.20 -2.32
CA GLU A 352 8.41 -23.89 -2.74
C GLU A 352 8.23 -25.41 -2.84
N ARG A 353 7.38 -25.99 -1.98
CA ARG A 353 7.17 -27.44 -1.92
C ARG A 353 6.24 -27.95 -3.03
N TYR A 354 5.18 -27.20 -3.35
CA TYR A 354 4.08 -27.71 -4.17
C TYR A 354 3.95 -27.01 -5.52
N LEU A 355 4.49 -25.80 -5.69
CA LEU A 355 4.40 -25.05 -6.95
C LEU A 355 5.69 -25.08 -7.76
N VAL A 356 6.78 -25.61 -7.20
CA VAL A 356 8.08 -25.76 -7.88
C VAL A 356 8.41 -27.23 -8.07
N ASP A 357 8.87 -27.59 -9.26
CA ASP A 357 9.34 -28.93 -9.56
C ASP A 357 10.62 -29.24 -8.76
N PRO A 358 10.60 -30.27 -7.89
CA PRO A 358 11.76 -30.61 -7.09
C PRO A 358 12.98 -31.03 -7.93
N ILE A 359 12.80 -31.48 -9.18
CA ILE A 359 13.85 -31.93 -10.09
C ILE A 359 14.35 -30.77 -10.95
N THR A 360 13.48 -30.17 -11.76
CA THR A 360 13.90 -29.13 -12.72
C THR A 360 14.09 -27.76 -12.06
N LYS A 361 13.60 -27.57 -10.83
CA LYS A 361 13.55 -26.28 -10.11
C LYS A 361 12.74 -25.20 -10.83
N LYS A 362 11.93 -25.58 -11.82
CA LYS A 362 11.03 -24.67 -12.55
C LYS A 362 9.65 -24.67 -11.90
N PRO A 363 8.88 -23.57 -12.00
CA PRO A 363 7.51 -23.54 -11.52
C PRO A 363 6.60 -24.50 -12.32
N PHE A 364 5.68 -25.17 -11.64
CA PHE A 364 4.56 -25.93 -12.24
C PHE A 364 3.43 -25.01 -12.72
N VAL A 365 3.41 -23.79 -12.23
CA VAL A 365 2.33 -22.82 -12.41
C VAL A 365 2.73 -21.71 -13.38
N ASN A 366 1.74 -21.08 -14.00
CA ASN A 366 1.90 -19.93 -14.87
C ASN A 366 1.48 -18.61 -14.21
N ALA A 367 0.63 -18.67 -13.17
CA ALA A 367 0.28 -17.56 -12.29
C ALA A 367 -0.13 -18.10 -10.91
N VAL A 368 -0.07 -17.24 -9.89
CA VAL A 368 -0.54 -17.53 -8.54
C VAL A 368 -1.60 -16.52 -8.13
N VAL A 369 -2.70 -17.03 -7.57
CA VAL A 369 -3.74 -16.21 -6.94
C VAL A 369 -3.80 -16.55 -5.45
N SER A 370 -3.43 -15.60 -4.60
CA SER A 370 -3.70 -15.69 -3.18
C SER A 370 -5.14 -15.31 -2.90
N LEU A 371 -5.89 -16.23 -2.27
CA LEU A 371 -7.26 -15.99 -1.80
C LEU A 371 -7.29 -15.64 -0.31
N THR A 372 -6.12 -15.50 0.33
CA THR A 372 -6.02 -15.22 1.77
C THR A 372 -6.33 -13.76 2.10
N GLY A 373 -6.09 -12.84 1.15
CA GLY A 373 -6.13 -11.40 1.37
C GLY A 373 -5.11 -10.92 2.39
N PHE A 374 -3.99 -11.61 2.61
CA PHE A 374 -2.92 -11.19 3.53
C PHE A 374 -1.55 -11.25 2.86
N ALA A 375 -0.54 -10.68 3.54
CA ALA A 375 0.86 -10.85 3.16
C ALA A 375 1.21 -12.34 3.06
N LEU A 376 2.11 -12.68 2.14
CA LEU A 376 2.50 -14.07 1.88
C LEU A 376 3.25 -14.69 3.07
N VAL A 377 4.02 -13.88 3.79
CA VAL A 377 4.78 -14.30 4.95
C VAL A 377 4.52 -13.35 6.12
N GLY A 378 3.85 -13.87 7.14
CA GLY A 378 3.48 -13.16 8.34
C GLY A 378 1.99 -12.83 8.44
N GLY A 379 1.58 -12.35 9.60
CA GLY A 379 0.19 -11.99 9.88
C GLY A 379 -0.01 -10.50 10.15
N PRO A 380 -1.23 -10.08 10.53
CA PRO A 380 -1.56 -8.69 10.85
C PRO A 380 -0.66 -8.03 11.91
N ALA A 381 0.01 -8.84 12.75
CA ALA A 381 0.90 -8.37 13.80
C ALA A 381 2.36 -8.17 13.35
N ARG A 382 2.85 -8.96 12.39
CA ARG A 382 4.23 -8.87 11.90
C ARG A 382 4.36 -9.58 10.55
N GLN A 383 4.90 -8.86 9.58
CA GLN A 383 5.12 -9.32 8.21
C GLN A 383 6.63 -9.43 7.92
N ASP A 384 6.99 -10.33 7.00
CA ASP A 384 8.36 -10.52 6.50
C ASP A 384 8.38 -10.42 4.97
N HIS A 385 8.17 -9.19 4.47
CA HIS A 385 8.18 -8.88 3.04
C HIS A 385 9.47 -9.32 2.34
N PRO A 386 10.69 -9.15 2.90
CA PRO A 386 11.91 -9.64 2.25
C PRO A 386 11.87 -11.15 1.96
N LYS A 387 11.36 -11.97 2.89
CA LYS A 387 11.22 -13.41 2.68
C LYS A 387 10.13 -13.73 1.64
N ALA A 388 9.01 -13.00 1.67
CA ALA A 388 7.95 -13.13 0.67
C ALA A 388 8.46 -12.83 -0.75
N ILE A 389 9.12 -11.67 -0.93
CA ILE A 389 9.70 -11.23 -2.20
C ILE A 389 10.73 -12.25 -2.69
N ALA A 390 11.62 -12.74 -1.83
CA ALA A 390 12.62 -13.74 -2.23
C ALA A 390 11.97 -15.05 -2.73
N SER A 391 10.86 -15.48 -2.11
CA SER A 391 10.11 -16.66 -2.55
C SER A 391 9.40 -16.42 -3.88
N LEU A 392 8.78 -15.26 -4.07
CA LEU A 392 8.04 -14.89 -5.29
C LEU A 392 8.97 -14.64 -6.47
N MET A 393 10.11 -13.98 -6.27
CA MET A 393 11.15 -13.80 -7.30
C MET A 393 11.72 -15.15 -7.77
N LYS A 394 11.85 -16.13 -6.88
CA LYS A 394 12.30 -17.48 -7.23
C LYS A 394 11.23 -18.27 -7.99
N LEU A 395 9.96 -18.08 -7.65
CA LEU A 395 8.84 -18.69 -8.36
C LEU A 395 8.66 -18.07 -9.76
N ASP A 396 8.89 -16.77 -9.87
CA ASP A 396 8.88 -15.96 -11.09
C ASP A 396 7.58 -16.10 -11.92
N VAL A 397 6.43 -15.84 -11.30
CA VAL A 397 5.12 -15.83 -11.97
C VAL A 397 4.27 -14.66 -11.46
N PRO A 398 3.21 -14.24 -12.17
CA PRO A 398 2.35 -13.15 -11.71
C PRO A 398 1.68 -13.54 -10.40
N TYR A 399 1.72 -12.64 -9.42
CA TYR A 399 1.16 -12.84 -8.09
C TYR A 399 -0.03 -11.90 -7.85
N ILE A 400 -1.24 -12.46 -7.90
CA ILE A 400 -2.50 -11.76 -7.69
C ILE A 400 -2.97 -12.02 -6.25
N VAL A 401 -3.50 -11.00 -5.58
CA VAL A 401 -4.05 -11.13 -4.22
C VAL A 401 -5.51 -10.69 -4.23
N ALA A 402 -6.41 -11.67 -4.22
CA ALA A 402 -7.84 -11.44 -4.18
C ALA A 402 -8.35 -11.34 -2.74
N LEU A 403 -9.40 -10.55 -2.54
CA LEU A 403 -9.87 -10.17 -1.22
C LEU A 403 -11.16 -10.91 -0.85
N PRO A 404 -11.16 -11.67 0.26
CA PRO A 404 -12.39 -12.04 0.94
C PRO A 404 -12.85 -10.88 1.82
N LEU A 405 -14.17 -10.60 1.83
CA LEU A 405 -14.76 -9.68 2.80
C LEU A 405 -14.80 -10.35 4.18
N VAL A 406 -13.75 -10.16 4.98
CA VAL A 406 -13.61 -10.81 6.30
C VAL A 406 -14.43 -10.09 7.36
N PHE A 407 -14.34 -8.76 7.40
CA PHE A 407 -14.97 -7.95 8.45
C PHE A 407 -16.34 -7.45 8.03
N GLN A 408 -16.48 -6.90 6.82
CA GLN A 408 -17.75 -6.40 6.31
C GLN A 408 -18.59 -7.48 5.63
N THR A 409 -19.91 -7.29 5.67
CA THR A 409 -20.90 -8.07 4.92
C THR A 409 -20.94 -7.68 3.45
N THR A 410 -21.53 -8.51 2.60
CA THR A 410 -21.69 -8.18 1.17
C THR A 410 -22.52 -6.92 0.97
N GLU A 411 -23.57 -6.73 1.78
CA GLU A 411 -24.46 -5.57 1.69
C GLU A 411 -23.76 -4.27 2.09
N GLU A 412 -22.93 -4.30 3.14
CA GLU A 412 -22.13 -3.15 3.55
C GLU A 412 -21.17 -2.72 2.44
N TRP A 413 -20.47 -3.68 1.84
CA TRP A 413 -19.57 -3.41 0.72
C TRP A 413 -20.31 -2.83 -0.50
N LEU A 414 -21.44 -3.42 -0.90
CA LEU A 414 -22.22 -2.96 -2.05
C LEU A 414 -22.73 -1.53 -1.86
N ASN A 415 -23.26 -1.22 -0.67
CA ASN A 415 -23.83 0.09 -0.35
C ASN A 415 -22.78 1.16 -0.02
N SER A 416 -21.53 0.77 0.26
CA SER A 416 -20.45 1.69 0.59
C SER A 416 -19.93 2.45 -0.64
N THR A 417 -19.83 3.78 -0.54
CA THR A 417 -19.13 4.59 -1.55
C THR A 417 -17.61 4.51 -1.41
N LEU A 418 -17.08 4.15 -0.23
CA LEU A 418 -15.65 3.91 -0.03
C LEU A 418 -15.24 2.58 -0.67
N GLY A 419 -16.12 1.58 -0.65
CA GLY A 419 -15.77 0.19 -0.96
C GLY A 419 -15.32 -0.51 0.32
N LEU A 420 -14.03 -0.81 0.45
CA LEU A 420 -13.54 -1.52 1.64
C LEU A 420 -13.44 -0.66 2.89
N HIS A 421 -13.63 -1.30 4.04
CA HIS A 421 -13.41 -0.70 5.35
C HIS A 421 -11.91 -0.36 5.58
N PRO A 422 -11.56 0.77 6.24
CA PRO A 422 -10.18 1.18 6.54
C PRO A 422 -9.23 0.06 6.99
N ILE A 423 -9.68 -0.75 7.94
CA ILE A 423 -8.90 -1.88 8.48
C ILE A 423 -8.62 -2.94 7.41
N GLN A 424 -9.59 -3.22 6.52
CA GLN A 424 -9.37 -4.14 5.40
C GLN A 424 -8.40 -3.56 4.38
N VAL A 425 -8.46 -2.25 4.13
CA VAL A 425 -7.50 -1.59 3.23
C VAL A 425 -6.08 -1.74 3.76
N ALA A 426 -5.86 -1.45 5.05
CA ALA A 426 -4.53 -1.60 5.67
C ALA A 426 -4.05 -3.06 5.60
N LEU A 427 -4.87 -4.01 6.06
CA LEU A 427 -4.43 -5.41 6.23
C LEU A 427 -4.42 -6.23 4.94
N GLN A 428 -5.41 -6.01 4.07
CA GLN A 428 -5.64 -6.86 2.91
C GLN A 428 -5.26 -6.22 1.57
N VAL A 429 -4.95 -4.92 1.56
CA VAL A 429 -4.53 -4.22 0.34
C VAL A 429 -3.11 -3.67 0.49
N ALA A 430 -2.87 -2.81 1.48
CA ALA A 430 -1.59 -2.15 1.63
C ALA A 430 -0.44 -3.13 1.95
N LEU A 431 -0.64 -4.10 2.84
CA LEU A 431 0.42 -5.07 3.16
C LEU A 431 0.75 -6.02 1.99
N PRO A 432 -0.21 -6.61 1.27
CA PRO A 432 0.12 -7.40 0.08
C PRO A 432 0.76 -6.60 -1.06
N GLU A 433 0.48 -5.29 -1.18
CA GLU A 433 1.18 -4.43 -2.14
C GLU A 433 2.70 -4.39 -1.90
N LEU A 434 3.14 -4.52 -0.64
CA LEU A 434 4.57 -4.58 -0.26
C LEU A 434 5.23 -5.91 -0.70
N ASP A 435 4.46 -6.98 -0.85
CA ASP A 435 4.90 -8.25 -1.43
C ASP A 435 4.83 -8.23 -2.98
N GLY A 436 4.49 -7.10 -3.60
CA GLY A 436 4.23 -7.03 -5.04
C GLY A 436 2.92 -7.68 -5.47
N GLY A 437 2.00 -7.91 -4.53
CA GLY A 437 0.66 -8.42 -4.80
C GLY A 437 -0.14 -7.46 -5.69
N MET A 438 -0.74 -8.01 -6.75
CA MET A 438 -1.49 -7.25 -7.74
C MET A 438 -3.00 -7.51 -7.62
N GLU A 439 -3.78 -6.57 -8.16
CA GLU A 439 -5.21 -6.70 -8.43
C GLU A 439 -6.08 -7.09 -7.22
N PRO A 440 -6.33 -6.15 -6.27
CA PRO A 440 -7.12 -6.38 -5.06
C PRO A 440 -8.63 -6.53 -5.35
N ILE A 441 -9.00 -7.59 -6.08
CA ILE A 441 -10.36 -7.89 -6.50
C ILE A 441 -11.09 -8.59 -5.35
N VAL A 442 -12.22 -8.02 -4.93
CA VAL A 442 -13.14 -8.68 -4.00
C VAL A 442 -13.80 -9.86 -4.71
N PHE A 443 -13.65 -11.08 -4.20
CA PHE A 443 -14.21 -12.29 -4.84
C PHE A 443 -15.23 -13.03 -3.96
N ALA A 444 -15.13 -12.87 -2.65
CA ALA A 444 -15.99 -13.52 -1.67
C ALA A 444 -16.58 -12.48 -0.72
N GLY A 445 -17.86 -12.65 -0.43
CA GLY A 445 -18.62 -11.85 0.50
C GLY A 445 -19.00 -12.65 1.75
N ARG A 446 -19.64 -11.97 2.70
CA ARG A 446 -20.04 -12.57 3.97
C ARG A 446 -21.52 -12.35 4.22
N ASP A 447 -22.21 -13.45 4.54
CA ASP A 447 -23.65 -13.40 4.83
C ASP A 447 -23.88 -12.77 6.22
N PRO A 448 -24.72 -11.74 6.33
CA PRO A 448 -24.94 -11.02 7.59
C PRO A 448 -25.59 -11.88 8.68
N ARG A 449 -26.28 -12.97 8.32
CA ARG A 449 -26.97 -13.84 9.28
C ARG A 449 -26.09 -14.97 9.79
N SER A 450 -25.66 -15.83 8.89
CA SER A 450 -24.88 -17.01 9.20
C SER A 450 -23.41 -16.71 9.45
N GLY A 451 -22.93 -15.55 9.01
CA GLY A 451 -21.51 -15.20 9.03
C GLY A 451 -20.66 -16.01 8.05
N LYS A 452 -21.27 -16.89 7.24
CA LYS A 452 -20.58 -17.74 6.26
C LYS A 452 -20.09 -16.96 5.06
N SER A 453 -18.98 -17.41 4.51
CA SER A 453 -18.38 -16.88 3.30
C SER A 453 -19.13 -17.40 2.08
N HIS A 454 -19.44 -16.53 1.12
CA HIS A 454 -20.07 -16.91 -0.13
C HIS A 454 -19.39 -16.25 -1.33
N ALA A 455 -19.37 -16.96 -2.47
CA ALA A 455 -18.80 -16.45 -3.70
C ALA A 455 -19.63 -15.31 -4.28
N LEU A 456 -18.96 -14.29 -4.83
CA LEU A 456 -19.60 -13.24 -5.62
C LEU A 456 -19.38 -13.56 -7.10
N HIS A 457 -20.35 -14.22 -7.73
CA HIS A 457 -20.19 -14.88 -9.03
C HIS A 457 -19.49 -14.03 -10.11
N LYS A 458 -19.98 -12.81 -10.40
CA LYS A 458 -19.35 -11.91 -11.39
C LYS A 458 -17.90 -11.55 -11.06
N ARG A 459 -17.59 -11.43 -9.77
CA ARG A 459 -16.24 -11.09 -9.33
C ARG A 459 -15.29 -12.28 -9.43
N VAL A 460 -15.78 -13.48 -9.08
CA VAL A 460 -15.05 -14.73 -9.31
C VAL A 460 -14.76 -14.90 -10.80
N GLU A 461 -15.74 -14.61 -11.67
CA GLU A 461 -15.58 -14.67 -13.11
C GLU A 461 -14.42 -13.79 -13.61
N GLN A 462 -14.42 -12.52 -13.19
CA GLN A 462 -13.39 -11.56 -13.59
C GLN A 462 -12.02 -11.93 -13.03
N LEU A 463 -11.94 -12.29 -11.75
CA LEU A 463 -10.69 -12.76 -11.13
C LEU A 463 -10.09 -13.94 -11.89
N CYS A 464 -10.91 -14.96 -12.17
CA CYS A 464 -10.46 -16.15 -12.89
C CYS A 464 -10.04 -15.82 -14.33
N THR A 465 -10.77 -14.93 -15.01
CA THR A 465 -10.42 -14.48 -16.35
C THR A 465 -9.08 -13.76 -16.37
N ARG A 466 -8.86 -12.83 -15.44
CA ARG A 466 -7.60 -12.06 -15.35
C ARG A 466 -6.42 -12.94 -14.97
N ALA A 467 -6.60 -13.88 -14.04
CA ALA A 467 -5.58 -14.87 -13.69
C ALA A 467 -5.17 -15.73 -14.91
N ILE A 468 -6.14 -16.15 -15.72
CA ILE A 468 -5.88 -16.90 -16.95
C ILE A 468 -5.16 -16.01 -17.98
N ARG A 469 -5.53 -14.73 -18.13
CA ARG A 469 -4.84 -13.82 -19.05
C ARG A 469 -3.38 -13.59 -18.68
N TRP A 470 -3.07 -13.45 -17.40
CA TRP A 470 -1.69 -13.40 -16.92
C TRP A 470 -0.92 -14.71 -17.19
N ALA A 471 -1.56 -15.86 -16.97
CA ALA A 471 -0.97 -17.16 -17.29
C ALA A 471 -0.75 -17.37 -18.80
N GLU A 472 -1.68 -16.92 -19.64
CA GLU A 472 -1.55 -16.93 -21.10
C GLU A 472 -0.42 -16.02 -21.56
N LEU A 473 -0.28 -14.83 -20.96
CA LEU A 473 0.82 -13.91 -21.25
C LEU A 473 2.19 -14.54 -20.98
N LYS A 474 2.30 -15.35 -19.91
CA LYS A 474 3.52 -16.12 -19.60
C LYS A 474 3.82 -17.21 -20.64
N ARG A 475 2.77 -17.84 -21.17
CA ARG A 475 2.90 -18.96 -22.11
C ARG A 475 3.08 -18.55 -23.56
N LYS A 476 2.53 -17.42 -23.96
CA LYS A 476 2.53 -16.95 -25.35
C LYS A 476 3.95 -16.61 -25.81
N THR A 477 4.27 -16.89 -27.07
CA THR A 477 5.56 -16.50 -27.66
C THR A 477 5.64 -14.99 -27.82
N LYS A 478 6.84 -14.40 -27.79
CA LYS A 478 7.04 -12.95 -27.96
C LYS A 478 6.46 -12.44 -29.28
N MET A 479 6.61 -13.21 -30.36
CA MET A 479 6.09 -12.87 -31.69
C MET A 479 4.56 -12.76 -31.72
N ASP A 480 3.85 -13.59 -30.96
CA ASP A 480 2.38 -13.61 -30.97
C ASP A 480 1.76 -12.61 -29.98
N LYS A 481 2.55 -12.03 -29.07
CA LYS A 481 2.07 -11.08 -28.05
C LYS A 481 1.63 -9.77 -28.68
N LYS A 482 0.41 -9.35 -28.33
CA LYS A 482 -0.20 -8.09 -28.71
C LYS A 482 -0.20 -7.12 -27.54
N LEU A 483 0.41 -5.96 -27.74
CA LEU A 483 0.50 -4.90 -26.74
C LEU A 483 -0.24 -3.67 -27.21
N ALA A 484 -1.15 -3.15 -26.39
CA ALA A 484 -1.69 -1.82 -26.57
C ALA A 484 -0.91 -0.83 -25.69
N ILE A 485 -0.37 0.22 -26.29
CA ILE A 485 0.27 1.35 -25.61
C ILE A 485 -0.74 2.51 -25.60
N THR A 486 -1.15 2.95 -24.42
CA THR A 486 -2.15 4.01 -24.25
C THR A 486 -1.47 5.32 -23.84
N VAL A 487 -1.68 6.36 -24.64
CA VAL A 487 -1.16 7.72 -24.42
C VAL A 487 -2.29 8.66 -24.02
N PHE A 488 -2.06 9.50 -23.02
CA PHE A 488 -3.06 10.44 -22.52
C PHE A 488 -3.10 11.76 -23.29
N SER A 489 -4.30 12.32 -23.43
CA SER A 489 -4.58 13.63 -24.03
C SER A 489 -4.92 14.65 -22.94
N PHE A 490 -3.94 15.00 -22.10
CA PHE A 490 -4.16 15.91 -20.97
C PHE A 490 -3.05 16.96 -20.82
N PRO A 491 -3.37 18.27 -20.71
CA PRO A 491 -4.68 18.92 -20.82
C PRO A 491 -5.38 18.66 -22.19
N PRO A 492 -6.73 18.78 -22.27
CA PRO A 492 -7.50 18.33 -23.43
C PRO A 492 -7.31 19.25 -24.65
N ASP A 493 -6.21 19.06 -25.37
CA ASP A 493 -5.92 19.64 -26.68
C ASP A 493 -5.22 18.57 -27.54
N LYS A 494 -5.53 18.52 -28.83
CA LYS A 494 -4.87 17.63 -29.79
C LYS A 494 -3.35 17.88 -29.85
N GLY A 495 -2.89 19.10 -29.56
CA GLY A 495 -1.46 19.43 -29.46
C GLY A 495 -0.76 18.89 -28.20
N ASN A 496 -1.51 18.57 -27.14
CA ASN A 496 -0.98 18.20 -25.81
C ASN A 496 -0.98 16.68 -25.56
N VAL A 497 -1.22 15.87 -26.60
CA VAL A 497 -1.18 14.41 -26.51
C VAL A 497 0.22 13.96 -26.13
N GLY A 498 0.31 13.09 -25.12
CA GLY A 498 1.59 12.59 -24.62
C GLY A 498 2.29 13.54 -23.63
N THR A 499 1.55 14.42 -22.96
CA THR A 499 2.11 15.17 -21.83
C THR A 499 2.05 14.32 -20.57
N ALA A 500 3.19 14.13 -19.91
CA ALA A 500 3.29 13.43 -18.62
C ALA A 500 4.34 14.12 -17.74
N ALA A 501 4.15 14.06 -16.42
CA ALA A 501 5.05 14.71 -15.48
C ALA A 501 6.49 14.24 -15.69
N TYR A 502 7.34 15.17 -16.13
CA TYR A 502 8.77 14.96 -16.38
C TYR A 502 9.13 13.79 -17.30
N LEU A 503 8.25 13.41 -18.23
CA LEU A 503 8.49 12.29 -19.14
C LEU A 503 8.32 12.73 -20.60
N ASN A 504 9.31 12.41 -21.42
CA ASN A 504 9.23 12.55 -22.87
C ASN A 504 8.54 11.31 -23.44
N VAL A 505 7.21 11.37 -23.53
CA VAL A 505 6.37 10.20 -23.79
C VAL A 505 6.69 9.55 -25.14
N PHE A 506 6.74 10.30 -26.23
CA PHE A 506 6.94 9.69 -27.56
C PHE A 506 8.36 9.16 -27.76
N SER A 507 9.40 9.85 -27.26
CA SER A 507 10.77 9.29 -27.26
C SER A 507 10.86 8.03 -26.38
N SER A 508 10.15 7.99 -25.26
CA SER A 508 10.06 6.79 -24.41
C SER A 508 9.35 5.64 -25.10
N ILE A 509 8.24 5.90 -25.80
CA ILE A 509 7.53 4.89 -26.60
C ILE A 509 8.43 4.37 -27.72
N TYR A 510 9.13 5.26 -28.42
CA TYR A 510 10.09 4.88 -29.45
C TYR A 510 11.20 3.96 -28.89
N SER A 511 11.78 4.30 -27.74
CA SER A 511 12.75 3.47 -27.01
C SER A 511 12.18 2.07 -26.70
N VAL A 512 10.95 2.01 -26.17
CA VAL A 512 10.23 0.75 -25.90
C VAL A 512 10.02 -0.06 -27.17
N LEU A 513 9.54 0.53 -28.26
CA LEU A 513 9.30 -0.18 -29.52
C LEU A 513 10.60 -0.75 -30.11
N LYS A 514 11.69 0.01 -30.04
CA LYS A 514 13.01 -0.42 -30.50
C LYS A 514 13.53 -1.60 -29.69
N ASP A 515 13.40 -1.56 -28.36
CA ASP A 515 13.84 -2.67 -27.49
C ASP A 515 12.94 -3.90 -27.67
N LEU A 516 11.61 -3.74 -27.78
CA LEU A 516 10.69 -4.85 -28.06
C LEU A 516 10.96 -5.52 -29.41
N LYS A 517 11.24 -4.73 -30.46
CA LYS A 517 11.61 -5.27 -31.78
C LYS A 517 12.90 -6.07 -31.70
N LYS A 518 13.91 -5.57 -30.98
CA LYS A 518 15.18 -6.26 -30.73
C LYS A 518 14.99 -7.55 -29.92
N ASP A 519 14.06 -7.55 -28.98
CA ASP A 519 13.75 -8.69 -28.11
C ASP A 519 12.87 -9.77 -28.77
N GLY A 520 12.40 -9.52 -30.00
CA GLY A 520 11.66 -10.50 -30.82
C GLY A 520 10.14 -10.39 -30.73
N TYR A 521 9.60 -9.23 -30.37
CA TYR A 521 8.18 -8.92 -30.57
C TYR A 521 7.92 -8.50 -32.02
N ASN A 522 6.70 -8.73 -32.53
CA ASN A 522 6.33 -8.31 -33.87
C ASN A 522 6.04 -6.79 -33.95
N VAL A 523 7.06 -6.00 -34.30
CA VAL A 523 6.98 -4.54 -34.51
C VAL A 523 7.29 -4.20 -35.97
N GLU A 524 6.24 -4.13 -36.79
CA GLU A 524 6.35 -3.84 -38.23
C GLU A 524 6.23 -2.34 -38.50
N GLY A 525 7.00 -1.82 -39.45
CA GLY A 525 6.88 -0.42 -39.90
C GLY A 525 7.30 0.63 -38.86
N LEU A 526 8.13 0.27 -37.87
CA LEU A 526 8.70 1.24 -36.92
C LEU A 526 9.50 2.33 -37.69
N PRO A 527 9.16 3.62 -37.55
CA PRO A 527 9.91 4.72 -38.17
C PRO A 527 11.36 4.82 -37.69
N GLU A 528 12.18 5.61 -38.38
CA GLU A 528 13.60 5.76 -38.04
C GLU A 528 13.81 6.73 -36.88
N THR A 529 12.89 7.68 -36.65
CA THR A 529 13.00 8.68 -35.57
C THR A 529 11.75 8.80 -34.69
N PRO A 530 11.88 9.30 -33.44
CA PRO A 530 10.73 9.65 -32.60
C PRO A 530 9.81 10.72 -33.21
N GLU A 531 10.34 11.64 -33.99
CA GLU A 531 9.57 12.71 -34.64
C GLU A 531 8.63 12.15 -35.71
N GLU A 532 9.12 11.20 -36.51
CA GLU A 532 8.29 10.47 -37.48
C GLU A 532 7.19 9.66 -36.78
N LEU A 533 7.50 9.04 -35.63
CA LEU A 533 6.51 8.34 -34.81
C LEU A 533 5.39 9.27 -34.34
N ILE A 534 5.73 10.50 -33.94
CA ILE A 534 4.74 11.51 -33.55
C ILE A 534 3.85 11.86 -34.73
N GLU A 535 4.43 12.13 -35.89
CA GLU A 535 3.70 12.55 -37.10
C GLU A 535 2.73 11.46 -37.62
N GLU A 536 3.06 10.17 -37.42
CA GLU A 536 2.17 9.07 -37.78
C GLU A 536 0.96 8.90 -36.83
N VAL A 537 1.03 9.44 -35.61
CA VAL A 537 -0.06 9.40 -34.61
C VAL A 537 -0.85 10.70 -34.59
N ILE A 538 -0.16 11.84 -34.71
CA ILE A 538 -0.67 13.21 -34.67
C ILE A 538 -0.17 13.92 -35.93
N HIS A 539 -0.99 13.96 -36.97
CA HIS A 539 -0.67 14.64 -38.21
C HIS A 539 -0.60 16.16 -38.00
N ASP A 540 0.48 16.77 -38.50
CA ASP A 540 0.75 18.21 -38.46
C ASP A 540 0.62 18.81 -37.04
N LYS A 541 1.33 18.21 -36.08
CA LYS A 541 1.26 18.59 -34.67
C LYS A 541 1.57 20.07 -34.42
N GLU A 542 2.51 20.63 -35.16
CA GLU A 542 2.94 22.05 -35.05
C GLU A 542 2.01 23.01 -35.79
N ALA A 543 0.98 22.48 -36.47
CA ALA A 543 0.07 23.24 -37.31
C ALA A 543 0.79 24.06 -38.40
N GLN A 544 1.86 23.49 -38.99
CA GLN A 544 2.64 24.16 -40.02
C GLN A 544 1.82 24.36 -41.30
N PHE A 545 0.96 23.41 -41.66
CA PHE A 545 0.15 23.44 -42.88
C PHE A 545 -1.37 23.28 -42.64
N ASN A 546 -1.77 22.49 -41.65
CA ASN A 546 -3.15 22.12 -41.30
C ASN A 546 -3.33 22.12 -39.77
N SER A 547 -4.58 22.11 -39.28
CA SER A 547 -4.82 21.90 -37.85
C SER A 547 -4.42 20.48 -37.41
N PRO A 548 -3.85 20.29 -36.20
CA PRO A 548 -3.44 18.98 -35.72
C PRO A 548 -4.59 17.97 -35.76
N ASN A 549 -4.34 16.80 -36.33
CA ASN A 549 -5.35 15.76 -36.44
C ASN A 549 -4.82 14.38 -36.03
N LEU A 550 -5.64 13.66 -35.26
CA LEU A 550 -5.29 12.32 -34.80
C LEU A 550 -5.58 11.28 -35.88
N ASN A 551 -4.65 10.34 -36.07
CA ASN A 551 -4.86 9.23 -37.00
C ASN A 551 -6.01 8.34 -36.51
N VAL A 552 -7.00 8.07 -37.36
CA VAL A 552 -8.14 7.17 -37.06
C VAL A 552 -7.76 5.76 -37.45
N VAL A 553 -7.57 4.89 -36.45
CA VAL A 553 -7.23 3.46 -36.70
C VAL A 553 -8.48 2.62 -36.93
N TYR A 554 -9.60 3.00 -36.32
CA TYR A 554 -10.82 2.20 -36.36
C TYR A 554 -12.07 3.06 -36.24
N ARG A 555 -13.12 2.66 -36.96
CA ARG A 555 -14.46 3.26 -36.91
C ARG A 555 -15.44 2.20 -36.43
N MET A 556 -15.84 2.30 -35.17
CA MET A 556 -16.76 1.36 -34.53
C MET A 556 -18.19 1.84 -34.74
N ASN A 557 -18.99 1.07 -35.48
CA ASN A 557 -20.39 1.41 -35.67
C ASN A 557 -21.19 1.18 -34.37
N VAL A 558 -22.32 1.88 -34.23
CA VAL A 558 -23.14 1.85 -33.00
C VAL A 558 -23.61 0.44 -32.62
N ARG A 559 -23.96 -0.40 -33.60
CA ARG A 559 -24.46 -1.75 -33.35
C ARG A 559 -23.38 -2.65 -32.76
N GLU A 560 -22.16 -2.56 -33.27
CA GLU A 560 -21.00 -3.27 -32.76
C GLU A 560 -20.63 -2.77 -31.35
N TYR A 561 -20.60 -1.45 -31.15
CA TYR A 561 -20.36 -0.85 -29.84
C TYR A 561 -21.36 -1.35 -28.78
N GLN A 562 -22.66 -1.30 -29.07
CA GLN A 562 -23.69 -1.77 -28.13
C GLN A 562 -23.60 -3.28 -27.85
N ALA A 563 -23.14 -4.08 -28.82
CA ALA A 563 -22.97 -5.52 -28.63
C ALA A 563 -21.74 -5.87 -27.77
N LEU A 564 -20.67 -5.09 -27.89
CA LEU A 564 -19.39 -5.36 -27.20
C LEU A 564 -19.26 -4.60 -25.87
N THR A 565 -20.03 -3.53 -25.66
CA THR A 565 -19.98 -2.66 -24.48
C THR A 565 -21.30 -2.75 -23.69
N PRO A 566 -21.46 -3.72 -22.77
CA PRO A 566 -22.73 -3.96 -22.07
C PRO A 566 -23.18 -2.80 -21.16
N TYR A 567 -22.25 -1.94 -20.76
CA TYR A 567 -22.53 -0.75 -19.94
C TYR A 567 -22.80 0.52 -20.76
N ALA A 568 -22.88 0.44 -22.11
CA ALA A 568 -23.11 1.60 -22.97
C ALA A 568 -24.38 2.40 -22.59
N ASN A 569 -25.45 1.70 -22.19
CA ASN A 569 -26.72 2.33 -21.80
C ASN A 569 -26.58 3.20 -20.53
N MET A 570 -25.62 2.89 -19.64
CA MET A 570 -25.36 3.69 -18.44
C MET A 570 -24.74 5.05 -18.76
N LEU A 571 -24.19 5.20 -19.97
CA LEU A 571 -23.54 6.43 -20.41
C LEU A 571 -24.53 7.41 -21.05
N GLU A 572 -25.70 6.93 -21.47
CA GLU A 572 -26.68 7.75 -22.21
C GLU A 572 -27.25 8.90 -21.38
N GLU A 573 -27.32 8.74 -20.06
CA GLU A 573 -27.81 9.78 -19.14
C GLU A 573 -27.03 11.09 -19.28
N ASN A 574 -25.70 10.99 -19.41
CA ASN A 574 -24.82 12.15 -19.51
C ASN A 574 -24.46 12.52 -20.95
N TRP A 575 -24.45 11.54 -21.87
CA TRP A 575 -23.85 11.69 -23.19
C TRP A 575 -24.80 11.46 -24.36
N GLY A 576 -26.08 11.18 -24.10
CA GLY A 576 -27.08 10.88 -25.13
C GLY A 576 -26.85 9.50 -25.77
N LYS A 577 -27.48 9.23 -26.92
CA LYS A 577 -27.29 7.94 -27.59
C LYS A 577 -25.94 7.86 -28.32
N PRO A 578 -25.33 6.67 -28.43
CA PRO A 578 -24.16 6.48 -29.30
C PRO A 578 -24.49 6.87 -30.76
N PRO A 579 -23.51 7.41 -31.52
CA PRO A 579 -22.10 7.54 -31.19
C PRO A 579 -21.75 8.77 -30.31
N GLY A 580 -22.74 9.59 -29.94
CA GLY A 580 -22.53 10.84 -29.19
C GLY A 580 -21.81 11.91 -30.01
N HIS A 581 -21.19 12.88 -29.33
CA HIS A 581 -20.54 14.04 -29.97
C HIS A 581 -19.01 14.04 -29.85
N LEU A 582 -18.45 13.25 -28.93
CA LEU A 582 -17.01 13.17 -28.68
C LEU A 582 -16.43 11.91 -29.33
N ASN A 583 -15.33 12.10 -30.06
CA ASN A 583 -14.69 11.06 -30.87
C ASN A 583 -15.69 10.36 -31.81
N SER A 584 -16.44 11.16 -32.56
CA SER A 584 -17.41 10.67 -33.53
C SER A 584 -17.27 11.41 -34.86
N ASP A 585 -17.59 10.72 -35.96
CA ASP A 585 -17.79 11.32 -37.28
C ASP A 585 -19.29 11.60 -37.58
N GLY A 586 -20.16 11.42 -36.59
CA GLY A 586 -21.62 11.54 -36.70
C GLY A 586 -22.34 10.19 -36.86
N GLU A 587 -21.65 9.15 -37.33
CA GLU A 587 -22.23 7.81 -37.54
C GLU A 587 -21.53 6.72 -36.69
N ASN A 588 -20.23 6.87 -36.47
CA ASN A 588 -19.35 5.92 -35.82
C ASN A 588 -18.64 6.55 -34.61
N LEU A 589 -18.15 5.68 -33.73
CA LEU A 589 -17.19 5.99 -32.68
C LEU A 589 -15.78 5.80 -33.24
N LEU A 590 -14.92 6.81 -33.06
CA LEU A 590 -13.58 6.87 -33.61
C LEU A 590 -12.56 6.43 -32.56
N VAL A 591 -11.73 5.46 -32.92
CA VAL A 591 -10.54 5.09 -32.14
C VAL A 591 -9.32 5.70 -32.81
N TYR A 592 -8.58 6.50 -32.04
CA TYR A 592 -7.38 7.18 -32.52
C TYR A 592 -6.11 6.41 -32.14
N GLY A 593 -5.14 6.38 -33.04
CA GLY A 593 -3.87 5.70 -32.83
C GLY A 593 -3.25 5.16 -34.10
N LYS A 594 -2.21 4.34 -33.96
CA LYS A 594 -1.47 3.70 -35.06
C LYS A 594 -1.03 2.30 -34.65
N GLN A 595 -1.04 1.37 -35.60
CA GLN A 595 -0.62 -0.03 -35.38
C GLN A 595 0.69 -0.33 -36.10
N TYR A 596 1.59 -1.03 -35.39
CA TYR A 596 2.91 -1.50 -35.82
C TYR A 596 3.00 -3.02 -35.58
N GLY A 597 2.56 -3.83 -36.53
CA GLY A 597 2.46 -5.28 -36.37
C GLY A 597 1.50 -5.68 -35.24
N ASN A 598 2.03 -6.27 -34.17
CA ASN A 598 1.27 -6.65 -32.97
C ASN A 598 1.26 -5.57 -31.87
N ILE A 599 1.83 -4.39 -32.12
CA ILE A 599 1.79 -3.27 -31.18
C ILE A 599 0.80 -2.21 -31.67
N PHE A 600 -0.09 -1.75 -30.80
CA PHE A 600 -1.02 -0.65 -31.09
C PHE A 600 -0.72 0.52 -30.17
N ILE A 601 -0.42 1.71 -30.73
CA ILE A 601 -0.31 2.95 -29.96
C ILE A 601 -1.65 3.68 -30.10
N GLY A 602 -2.40 3.75 -29.01
CA GLY A 602 -3.70 4.38 -28.96
C GLY A 602 -3.68 5.67 -28.16
N VAL A 603 -4.42 6.67 -28.63
CA VAL A 603 -4.62 7.93 -27.92
C VAL A 603 -5.91 7.82 -27.11
N GLN A 604 -5.77 7.81 -25.78
CA GLN A 604 -6.90 7.81 -24.87
C GLN A 604 -7.70 9.11 -25.09
N PRO A 605 -9.03 9.01 -25.28
CA PRO A 605 -9.88 10.18 -25.38
C PRO A 605 -9.81 11.03 -24.11
N THR A 606 -10.07 12.33 -24.25
CA THR A 606 -10.24 13.21 -23.08
C THR A 606 -11.47 12.75 -22.29
N PHE A 607 -11.54 13.08 -21.00
CA PHE A 607 -12.69 12.67 -20.20
C PHE A 607 -14.01 13.38 -20.62
N GLY A 608 -13.93 14.47 -21.38
CA GLY A 608 -15.08 15.31 -21.74
C GLY A 608 -15.48 16.32 -20.65
N TYR A 609 -14.74 16.38 -19.54
CA TYR A 609 -14.84 17.44 -18.53
C TYR A 609 -13.50 18.18 -18.44
N GLU A 610 -13.56 19.49 -18.31
CA GLU A 610 -12.39 20.37 -18.28
C GLU A 610 -11.82 20.48 -16.85
N GLY A 611 -10.49 20.39 -16.70
CA GLY A 611 -9.78 20.53 -15.42
C GLY A 611 -9.14 19.24 -14.88
N ASP A 612 -8.74 19.26 -13.61
CA ASP A 612 -7.98 18.19 -12.93
C ASP A 612 -8.78 16.87 -12.80
N PRO A 613 -8.29 15.73 -13.37
CA PRO A 613 -8.98 14.44 -13.32
C PRO A 613 -9.13 13.88 -11.90
N MET A 614 -8.29 14.29 -10.93
CA MET A 614 -8.43 13.85 -9.54
C MET A 614 -9.75 14.30 -8.91
N ARG A 615 -10.38 15.37 -9.43
CA ARG A 615 -11.71 15.81 -9.00
C ARG A 615 -12.79 14.74 -9.21
N LEU A 616 -12.57 13.81 -10.15
CA LEU A 616 -13.50 12.72 -10.45
C LEU A 616 -13.61 11.70 -9.32
N LEU A 617 -12.61 11.59 -8.45
CA LEU A 617 -12.68 10.80 -7.22
C LEU A 617 -13.80 11.24 -6.27
N PHE A 618 -14.35 12.44 -6.47
CA PHE A 618 -15.46 12.99 -5.69
C PHE A 618 -16.77 13.12 -6.49
N SER A 619 -16.72 12.91 -7.80
CA SER A 619 -17.88 13.09 -8.65
C SER A 619 -18.83 11.90 -8.54
N LYS A 620 -20.10 12.18 -8.26
CA LYS A 620 -21.17 11.15 -8.20
C LYS A 620 -21.93 11.01 -9.51
N SER A 621 -21.93 12.05 -10.34
CA SER A 621 -22.74 12.13 -11.56
C SER A 621 -21.92 12.00 -12.83
N ALA A 622 -20.58 12.04 -12.77
CA ALA A 622 -19.77 11.91 -13.98
C ALA A 622 -19.74 10.47 -14.48
N SER A 623 -19.59 10.29 -15.79
CA SER A 623 -19.39 9.00 -16.44
C SER A 623 -18.48 9.19 -17.66
N PRO A 624 -17.76 8.15 -18.12
CA PRO A 624 -17.01 8.23 -19.37
C PRO A 624 -17.96 8.47 -20.55
N HIS A 625 -17.54 9.26 -21.54
CA HIS A 625 -18.29 9.40 -22.79
C HIS A 625 -18.14 8.14 -23.67
N HIS A 626 -19.01 7.97 -24.66
CA HIS A 626 -19.02 6.77 -25.52
C HIS A 626 -17.67 6.51 -26.22
N GLY A 627 -17.00 7.55 -26.72
CA GLY A 627 -15.67 7.43 -27.33
C GLY A 627 -14.62 6.84 -26.39
N PHE A 628 -14.65 7.21 -25.11
CA PHE A 628 -13.76 6.66 -24.08
C PHE A 628 -14.00 5.16 -23.87
N ALA A 629 -15.26 4.75 -23.76
CA ALA A 629 -15.63 3.35 -23.63
C ALA A 629 -15.32 2.54 -24.92
N ALA A 630 -15.52 3.15 -26.09
CA ALA A 630 -15.23 2.54 -27.38
C ALA A 630 -13.73 2.25 -27.57
N TYR A 631 -12.85 3.14 -27.08
CA TYR A 631 -11.41 2.93 -27.07
C TYR A 631 -11.04 1.62 -26.34
N TYR A 632 -11.48 1.47 -25.08
CA TYR A 632 -11.16 0.26 -24.31
C TYR A 632 -11.86 -0.99 -24.85
N THR A 633 -13.07 -0.85 -25.39
CA THR A 633 -13.78 -1.93 -26.08
C THR A 633 -12.99 -2.42 -27.30
N PHE A 634 -12.43 -1.50 -28.08
CA PHE A 634 -11.55 -1.85 -29.20
C PHE A 634 -10.30 -2.58 -28.72
N VAL A 635 -9.60 -2.06 -27.71
CA VAL A 635 -8.39 -2.67 -27.17
C VAL A 635 -8.63 -4.10 -26.69
N GLU A 636 -9.71 -4.34 -25.93
CA GLU A 636 -10.00 -5.66 -25.35
C GLU A 636 -10.59 -6.64 -26.38
N LYS A 637 -11.61 -6.22 -27.15
CA LYS A 637 -12.45 -7.14 -27.91
C LYS A 637 -12.11 -7.23 -29.39
N ILE A 638 -11.56 -6.16 -29.96
CA ILE A 638 -11.29 -6.07 -31.42
C ILE A 638 -9.80 -6.28 -31.70
N PHE A 639 -8.94 -5.43 -31.15
CA PHE A 639 -7.49 -5.60 -31.23
C PHE A 639 -7.03 -6.86 -30.49
N LYS A 640 -7.71 -7.17 -29.38
CA LYS A 640 -7.45 -8.33 -28.50
C LYS A 640 -6.04 -8.26 -27.91
N ALA A 641 -5.74 -7.14 -27.26
CA ALA A 641 -4.50 -6.97 -26.53
C ALA A 641 -4.31 -8.09 -25.49
N ASP A 642 -3.10 -8.65 -25.41
CA ASP A 642 -2.72 -9.55 -24.31
C ASP A 642 -2.30 -8.75 -23.07
N ALA A 643 -1.81 -7.52 -23.26
CA ALA A 643 -1.53 -6.56 -22.20
C ALA A 643 -1.73 -5.13 -22.69
N VAL A 644 -2.00 -4.21 -21.76
CA VAL A 644 -2.00 -2.77 -22.03
C VAL A 644 -0.93 -2.08 -21.19
N LEU A 645 -0.17 -1.19 -21.81
CA LEU A 645 0.82 -0.33 -21.18
C LEU A 645 0.32 1.12 -21.22
N HIS A 646 0.09 1.71 -20.06
CA HIS A 646 -0.22 3.14 -19.95
C HIS A 646 1.06 3.94 -19.66
N PHE A 647 1.20 5.08 -20.35
CA PHE A 647 2.30 6.01 -20.15
C PHE A 647 1.83 7.29 -19.48
N GLY A 648 2.42 7.62 -18.34
CA GLY A 648 2.23 8.89 -17.66
C GLY A 648 1.44 8.80 -16.36
N THR A 649 1.44 9.89 -15.61
CA THR A 649 1.00 9.93 -14.20
C THR A 649 -0.48 10.25 -14.00
N HIS A 650 -1.19 10.71 -15.04
CA HIS A 650 -2.56 11.23 -14.92
C HIS A 650 -3.52 10.52 -15.88
N GLY A 651 -3.54 9.18 -15.84
CA GLY A 651 -4.52 8.42 -16.58
C GLY A 651 -5.91 8.75 -16.06
N SER A 652 -6.86 9.01 -16.94
CA SER A 652 -8.22 9.31 -16.47
C SER A 652 -8.97 8.06 -15.99
N LEU A 653 -8.54 6.87 -16.42
CA LEU A 653 -9.14 5.57 -16.15
C LEU A 653 -9.28 5.28 -14.65
N GLU A 654 -8.20 5.42 -13.89
CA GLU A 654 -8.15 5.13 -12.47
C GLU A 654 -9.00 6.11 -11.65
N PHE A 655 -9.15 7.36 -12.11
CA PHE A 655 -9.94 8.38 -11.41
C PHE A 655 -11.43 8.36 -11.77
N MET A 656 -11.85 7.49 -12.72
CA MET A 656 -13.26 7.36 -13.11
C MET A 656 -14.16 7.03 -11.91
N PRO A 657 -15.41 7.50 -11.87
CA PRO A 657 -16.32 7.27 -10.75
C PRO A 657 -16.51 5.78 -10.41
N GLY A 658 -16.49 5.50 -9.11
CA GLY A 658 -16.51 4.15 -8.54
C GLY A 658 -15.99 4.15 -7.10
N LYS A 659 -16.10 2.99 -6.42
CA LYS A 659 -15.57 2.76 -5.06
C LYS A 659 -14.08 3.11 -4.99
N GLN A 660 -13.53 3.50 -3.84
CA GLN A 660 -12.12 3.91 -3.70
C GLN A 660 -11.16 2.73 -3.86
N VAL A 661 -11.54 1.59 -3.29
CA VAL A 661 -10.79 0.33 -3.35
C VAL A 661 -11.77 -0.83 -3.21
N GLY A 662 -11.42 -1.99 -3.78
CA GLY A 662 -12.32 -3.13 -3.88
C GLY A 662 -13.50 -2.84 -4.82
N MET A 663 -13.19 -2.58 -6.09
CA MET A 663 -14.17 -2.23 -7.12
C MET A 663 -15.29 -3.28 -7.24
N SER A 664 -16.50 -2.82 -7.56
CA SER A 664 -17.61 -3.68 -8.00
C SER A 664 -17.79 -3.60 -9.52
N ASP A 665 -18.66 -4.45 -10.07
CA ASP A 665 -19.06 -4.46 -11.49
C ASP A 665 -19.82 -3.19 -11.93
N ALA A 666 -20.18 -2.31 -11.00
CA ALA A 666 -20.77 -1.01 -11.28
C ALA A 666 -19.72 0.13 -11.36
N CYS A 667 -18.45 -0.16 -11.06
CA CYS A 667 -17.39 0.85 -11.10
C CYS A 667 -16.85 0.99 -12.53
N PHE A 668 -16.74 2.21 -13.03
CA PHE A 668 -16.23 2.44 -14.38
C PHE A 668 -14.78 1.98 -14.58
N PRO A 669 -13.82 2.21 -13.65
CA PRO A 669 -12.45 1.70 -13.82
C PRO A 669 -12.41 0.19 -14.10
N ASP A 670 -13.23 -0.59 -13.39
CA ASP A 670 -13.37 -2.04 -13.51
C ASP A 670 -13.96 -2.45 -14.87
N SER A 671 -15.04 -1.80 -15.28
CA SER A 671 -15.73 -2.08 -16.54
C SER A 671 -14.94 -1.66 -17.79
N LEU A 672 -14.18 -0.56 -17.69
CA LEU A 672 -13.40 -0.01 -18.80
C LEU A 672 -12.16 -0.84 -19.08
N ILE A 673 -11.32 -1.12 -18.07
CA ILE A 673 -10.12 -1.93 -18.28
C ILE A 673 -10.44 -3.41 -18.53
N GLY A 674 -11.59 -3.86 -18.02
CA GLY A 674 -12.10 -5.22 -18.20
C GLY A 674 -11.11 -6.25 -17.67
N ASN A 675 -10.72 -7.18 -18.54
CA ASN A 675 -9.90 -8.34 -18.15
C ASN A 675 -8.44 -8.28 -18.62
N ILE A 676 -7.99 -7.14 -19.14
CA ILE A 676 -6.65 -7.02 -19.71
C ILE A 676 -5.61 -6.83 -18.58
N PRO A 677 -4.49 -7.59 -18.57
CA PRO A 677 -3.30 -7.27 -17.79
C PRO A 677 -2.88 -5.82 -18.02
N ASN A 678 -2.87 -5.02 -16.95
CA ASN A 678 -2.64 -3.58 -17.02
C ASN A 678 -1.27 -3.25 -16.44
N ILE A 679 -0.39 -2.67 -17.25
CA ILE A 679 0.96 -2.26 -16.88
C ILE A 679 1.04 -0.75 -17.03
N TYR A 680 1.76 -0.09 -16.12
CA TYR A 680 1.96 1.35 -16.12
C TYR A 680 3.44 1.67 -15.94
N TYR A 681 3.92 2.69 -16.66
CA TYR A 681 5.11 3.44 -16.23
C TYR A 681 4.68 4.61 -15.33
N TYR A 682 5.16 4.61 -14.09
CA TYR A 682 4.87 5.66 -13.10
C TYR A 682 6.17 6.27 -12.56
N ALA A 683 6.16 7.57 -12.26
CA ALA A 683 7.34 8.21 -11.66
C ALA A 683 7.60 7.61 -10.28
N ALA A 684 8.86 7.26 -9.98
CA ALA A 684 9.26 6.70 -8.69
C ALA A 684 8.86 7.61 -7.50
N ASN A 685 8.78 8.92 -7.74
CA ASN A 685 8.39 9.93 -6.77
C ASN A 685 6.89 10.19 -6.66
N ASN A 686 6.02 9.41 -7.33
CA ASN A 686 4.57 9.52 -7.19
C ASN A 686 3.90 8.21 -6.72
N PRO A 687 4.27 7.71 -5.53
CA PRO A 687 3.71 6.45 -5.00
C PRO A 687 2.21 6.52 -4.75
N SER A 688 1.67 7.70 -4.42
CA SER A 688 0.27 7.84 -4.05
C SER A 688 -0.68 7.62 -5.22
N GLU A 689 -0.41 8.22 -6.39
CA GLU A 689 -1.22 8.01 -7.60
C GLU A 689 -1.00 6.62 -8.20
N ALA A 690 0.25 6.11 -8.17
CA ALA A 690 0.53 4.73 -8.56
C ALA A 690 -0.30 3.73 -7.74
N THR A 691 -0.48 3.98 -6.45
CA THR A 691 -1.31 3.15 -5.58
C THR A 691 -2.81 3.24 -5.95
N VAL A 692 -3.29 4.40 -6.40
CA VAL A 692 -4.66 4.54 -6.92
C VAL A 692 -4.85 3.68 -8.18
N ALA A 693 -3.89 3.71 -9.12
CA ALA A 693 -3.92 2.87 -10.32
C ALA A 693 -3.92 1.37 -9.97
N LYS A 694 -3.08 0.92 -9.02
CA LYS A 694 -3.10 -0.47 -8.52
C LYS A 694 -4.49 -0.89 -8.03
N ARG A 695 -5.13 -0.05 -7.22
CA ARG A 695 -6.37 -0.37 -6.49
C ARG A 695 -7.64 -0.23 -7.33
N ARG A 696 -7.63 0.65 -8.34
CA ARG A 696 -8.81 0.99 -9.15
C ARG A 696 -8.76 0.45 -10.58
N SER A 697 -7.59 0.36 -11.20
CA SER A 697 -7.42 -0.12 -12.59
C SER A 697 -6.58 -1.38 -12.71
N TYR A 698 -6.21 -2.02 -11.59
CA TYR A 698 -5.46 -3.28 -11.56
C TYR A 698 -4.04 -3.17 -12.16
N ALA A 699 -3.41 -2.00 -12.03
CA ALA A 699 -2.12 -1.72 -12.64
C ALA A 699 -0.95 -2.41 -11.92
N ASN A 700 0.00 -2.93 -12.69
CA ASN A 700 1.38 -3.19 -12.28
C ASN A 700 2.21 -1.93 -12.61
N THR A 701 2.69 -1.23 -11.59
CA THR A 701 3.21 0.14 -11.71
C THR A 701 4.74 0.15 -11.67
N ILE A 702 5.36 0.01 -12.83
CA ILE A 702 6.81 0.00 -13.03
C ILE A 702 7.35 1.43 -12.86
N SER A 703 8.31 1.62 -11.96
CA SER A 703 8.89 2.94 -11.72
C SER A 703 9.84 3.39 -12.82
N TYR A 704 9.80 4.68 -13.13
CA TYR A 704 10.84 5.39 -13.87
C TYR A 704 11.42 6.54 -13.05
N LEU A 705 12.65 6.96 -13.35
CA LEU A 705 13.31 8.05 -12.65
C LEU A 705 12.85 9.40 -13.21
N THR A 706 12.70 10.41 -12.35
CA THR A 706 12.60 11.79 -12.86
C THR A 706 13.94 12.24 -13.44
N PRO A 707 13.97 13.22 -14.35
CA PRO A 707 15.20 13.79 -14.89
C PRO A 707 16.20 14.12 -13.79
N PRO A 708 17.51 13.98 -14.07
CA PRO A 708 18.53 14.41 -13.13
C PRO A 708 18.27 15.87 -12.76
N ALA A 709 18.24 16.12 -11.45
CA ALA A 709 17.95 17.45 -10.97
C ALA A 709 19.18 18.33 -11.06
N GLU A 710 18.98 19.59 -11.44
CA GLU A 710 20.02 20.62 -11.53
C GLU A 710 19.73 21.74 -10.53
N ASN A 711 20.78 22.46 -10.15
CA ASN A 711 20.61 23.71 -9.42
C ASN A 711 20.04 24.77 -10.38
N ALA A 712 18.99 25.47 -9.98
CA ALA A 712 18.31 26.45 -10.83
C ALA A 712 19.24 27.58 -11.32
N GLY A 713 20.30 27.87 -10.56
CA GLY A 713 21.30 28.86 -10.94
C GLY A 713 20.78 30.30 -10.88
N LEU A 714 21.55 31.23 -11.44
CA LEU A 714 21.21 32.65 -11.49
C LEU A 714 21.25 33.16 -12.93
N TYR A 715 20.33 34.05 -13.27
CA TYR A 715 20.18 34.57 -14.63
C TYR A 715 19.85 36.08 -14.62
N LYS A 716 20.27 36.78 -15.68
CA LYS A 716 19.99 38.21 -15.91
C LYS A 716 20.29 39.08 -14.68
N GLY A 717 19.30 39.82 -14.17
CA GLY A 717 19.45 40.73 -13.03
C GLY A 717 19.88 40.02 -11.73
N LEU A 718 19.48 38.76 -11.52
CA LEU A 718 19.91 38.00 -10.34
C LEU A 718 21.41 37.68 -10.37
N LYS A 719 21.97 37.43 -11.56
CA LYS A 719 23.42 37.25 -11.72
C LYS A 719 24.18 38.55 -11.46
N GLN A 720 23.69 39.66 -12.02
CA GLN A 720 24.26 40.99 -11.75
C GLN A 720 24.22 41.34 -10.26
N LEU A 721 23.12 41.03 -9.57
CA LEU A 721 22.99 41.22 -8.13
C LEU A 721 24.03 40.41 -7.35
N SER A 722 24.29 39.16 -7.76
CA SER A 722 25.34 38.33 -7.16
C SER A 722 26.75 38.93 -7.31
N GLU A 723 27.05 39.55 -8.45
CA GLU A 723 28.35 40.19 -8.70
C GLU A 723 28.53 41.45 -7.85
N LEU A 724 27.44 42.22 -7.64
CA LEU A 724 27.43 43.37 -6.72
C LEU A 724 27.66 42.91 -5.27
N ILE A 725 26.99 41.84 -4.83
CA ILE A 725 27.20 41.26 -3.50
C ILE A 725 28.64 40.75 -3.33
N ALA A 726 29.21 40.08 -4.34
CA ALA A 726 30.61 39.64 -4.29
C ALA A 726 31.58 40.83 -4.16
N SER A 727 31.28 41.94 -4.84
CA SER A 727 32.08 43.17 -4.77
C SER A 727 32.01 43.85 -3.40
N TYR A 728 30.91 43.67 -2.65
CA TYR A 728 30.69 44.27 -1.34
C TYR A 728 31.84 43.97 -0.37
N GLN A 729 32.34 42.74 -0.30
CA GLN A 729 33.40 42.40 0.67
C GLN A 729 34.70 43.19 0.47
N SER A 730 35.05 43.50 -0.78
CA SER A 730 36.23 44.32 -1.07
C SER A 730 36.00 45.82 -0.84
N LEU A 731 34.74 46.27 -0.85
CA LEU A 731 34.37 47.67 -0.80
C LEU A 731 33.81 48.14 0.55
N LYS A 732 33.34 47.22 1.41
CA LYS A 732 32.59 47.54 2.64
C LYS A 732 33.36 48.41 3.63
N ASP A 733 34.68 48.19 3.72
CA ASP A 733 35.60 48.90 4.62
C ASP A 733 36.25 50.13 3.96
N THR A 734 35.90 50.39 2.70
CA THR A 734 36.33 51.58 1.96
C THR A 734 35.28 52.68 2.03
N GLY A 735 35.62 53.90 1.64
CA GLY A 735 34.65 55.00 1.48
C GLY A 735 33.52 54.74 0.47
N ARG A 736 33.52 53.60 -0.23
CA ARG A 736 32.52 53.21 -1.23
C ARG A 736 31.46 52.21 -0.72
N GLY A 737 31.53 51.79 0.54
CA GLY A 737 30.61 50.81 1.12
C GLY A 737 29.12 51.19 1.02
N ASN A 738 28.77 52.48 1.18
CA ASN A 738 27.38 52.94 1.02
C ASN A 738 26.88 52.83 -0.43
N GLN A 739 27.70 53.25 -1.39
CA GLN A 739 27.31 53.28 -2.81
C GLN A 739 27.03 51.88 -3.36
N ILE A 740 27.84 50.88 -2.95
CA ILE A 740 27.60 49.50 -3.38
C ILE A 740 26.32 48.94 -2.75
N VAL A 741 26.00 49.28 -1.50
CA VAL A 741 24.74 48.86 -0.85
C VAL A 741 23.53 49.49 -1.53
N SER A 742 23.58 50.79 -1.86
CA SER A 742 22.51 51.42 -2.66
C SER A 742 22.30 50.72 -4.01
N SER A 743 23.40 50.31 -4.67
CA SER A 743 23.34 49.58 -5.94
C SER A 743 22.73 48.18 -5.79
N ILE A 744 23.06 47.48 -4.69
CA ILE A 744 22.47 46.18 -4.33
C ILE A 744 20.97 46.34 -4.08
N ILE A 745 20.55 47.33 -3.29
CA ILE A 745 19.13 47.60 -3.01
C ILE A 745 18.36 47.89 -4.29
N SER A 746 18.88 48.77 -5.15
CA SER A 746 18.20 49.14 -6.40
C SER A 746 18.07 47.93 -7.34
N THR A 747 19.13 47.14 -7.49
CA THR A 747 19.10 45.92 -8.31
C THR A 747 18.18 44.85 -7.71
N ALA A 748 18.13 44.73 -6.37
CA ALA A 748 17.22 43.82 -5.68
C ALA A 748 15.75 44.22 -5.90
N LYS A 749 15.40 45.51 -5.82
CA LYS A 749 14.07 46.04 -6.16
C LYS A 749 13.71 45.77 -7.62
N GLN A 750 14.65 45.95 -8.57
CA GLN A 750 14.44 45.58 -9.97
C GLN A 750 14.16 44.07 -10.15
N CYS A 751 14.76 43.22 -9.32
CA CYS A 751 14.53 41.78 -9.30
C CYS A 751 13.29 41.36 -8.49
N ASN A 752 12.51 42.31 -7.95
CA ASN A 752 11.37 42.10 -7.05
C ASN A 752 11.70 41.43 -5.70
N LEU A 753 12.97 41.42 -5.27
CA LEU A 753 13.37 40.83 -3.98
C LEU A 753 12.97 41.69 -2.76
N ASP A 754 12.48 42.91 -2.99
CA ASP A 754 11.84 43.76 -1.98
C ASP A 754 10.54 43.16 -1.42
N LYS A 755 9.95 42.18 -2.10
CA LYS A 755 8.79 41.41 -1.60
C LYS A 755 9.18 40.26 -0.69
N ASP A 756 10.42 39.79 -0.79
CA ASP A 756 10.96 38.67 -0.02
C ASP A 756 11.81 39.13 1.17
N VAL A 757 12.41 40.31 1.05
CA VAL A 757 13.28 40.93 2.04
C VAL A 757 12.82 42.36 2.27
N ASP A 758 12.71 42.76 3.53
CA ASP A 758 12.49 44.16 3.88
C ASP A 758 13.73 44.99 3.54
N LEU A 759 13.60 45.90 2.57
CA LEU A 759 14.67 46.72 2.02
C LEU A 759 14.44 48.20 2.36
N PRO A 760 15.48 48.91 2.85
CA PRO A 760 15.38 50.33 3.13
C PRO A 760 15.20 51.17 1.85
N ASP A 761 14.92 52.47 2.05
CA ASP A 761 14.75 53.41 0.94
C ASP A 761 16.08 53.66 0.21
N GLU A 762 15.99 53.94 -1.09
CA GLU A 762 17.19 54.18 -1.89
C GLU A 762 17.87 55.48 -1.46
N GLY A 763 19.17 55.41 -1.13
CA GLY A 763 19.98 56.57 -0.77
C GLY A 763 20.07 56.86 0.73
N GLU A 764 19.44 56.05 1.59
CA GLU A 764 19.61 56.13 3.04
C GLU A 764 21.04 55.71 3.46
N GLU A 765 21.68 56.51 4.34
CA GLU A 765 23.00 56.17 4.89
C GLU A 765 22.86 55.22 6.09
N LEU A 766 23.27 53.97 5.89
CA LEU A 766 23.16 52.92 6.90
C LEU A 766 24.47 52.72 7.68
N PRO A 767 24.41 52.46 9.00
CA PRO A 767 25.53 51.96 9.79
C PRO A 767 26.14 50.67 9.22
N ALA A 768 27.42 50.40 9.51
CA ALA A 768 28.15 49.25 8.97
C ALA A 768 27.48 47.89 9.25
N ASN A 769 26.99 47.67 10.47
CA ASN A 769 26.27 46.47 10.88
C ASN A 769 24.92 46.30 10.16
N GLU A 770 24.23 47.40 9.87
CA GLU A 770 22.95 47.36 9.15
C GLU A 770 23.14 47.11 7.66
N ARG A 771 24.21 47.65 7.07
CA ARG A 771 24.63 47.34 5.69
C ARG A 771 24.89 45.86 5.50
N ASP A 772 25.67 45.26 6.40
CA ASP A 772 25.96 43.81 6.36
C ASP A 772 24.67 42.99 6.47
N LEU A 773 23.73 43.40 7.32
CA LEU A 773 22.46 42.71 7.50
C LEU A 773 21.58 42.79 6.24
N VAL A 774 21.48 43.96 5.60
CA VAL A 774 20.73 44.13 4.34
C VAL A 774 21.33 43.25 3.24
N VAL A 775 22.66 43.32 3.06
CA VAL A 775 23.36 42.50 2.06
C VAL A 775 23.19 41.01 2.36
N GLY A 776 23.31 40.60 3.62
CA GLY A 776 23.15 39.21 4.04
C GLY A 776 21.74 38.67 3.79
N LYS A 777 20.68 39.43 4.08
CA LYS A 777 19.30 39.02 3.77
C LYS A 777 19.06 38.83 2.27
N VAL A 778 19.50 39.79 1.45
CA VAL A 778 19.40 39.69 -0.02
C VAL A 778 20.21 38.49 -0.54
N TYR A 779 21.42 38.31 -0.01
CA TYR A 779 22.29 37.23 -0.42
C TYR A 779 21.73 35.84 -0.06
N GLY A 780 21.17 35.70 1.14
CA GLY A 780 20.50 34.47 1.57
C GLY A 780 19.38 34.07 0.61
N LYS A 781 18.54 35.03 0.19
CA LYS A 781 17.47 34.78 -0.80
C LYS A 781 18.00 34.42 -2.17
N LEU A 782 19.06 35.08 -2.61
CA LEU A 782 19.69 34.79 -3.88
C LEU A 782 20.33 33.38 -3.90
N MET A 783 20.92 32.94 -2.78
CA MET A 783 21.43 31.57 -2.62
C MET A 783 20.31 30.52 -2.52
N GLU A 784 19.16 30.85 -1.92
CA GLU A 784 17.98 29.98 -1.93
C GLU A 784 17.51 29.72 -3.37
N ILE A 785 17.50 30.75 -4.23
CA ILE A 785 17.16 30.60 -5.66
C ILE A 785 18.23 29.79 -6.40
N GLU A 786 19.51 30.13 -6.27
CA GLU A 786 20.61 29.46 -6.98
C GLU A 786 20.65 27.96 -6.68
N SER A 787 20.50 27.62 -5.40
CA SER A 787 20.74 26.26 -4.91
C SER A 787 19.50 25.37 -5.00
N ARG A 788 18.33 25.92 -5.35
CA ARG A 788 17.10 25.14 -5.51
C ARG A 788 17.31 24.02 -6.52
N LEU A 789 17.22 22.78 -6.04
CA LEU A 789 17.38 21.59 -6.85
C LEU A 789 16.04 21.23 -7.51
N LEU A 790 16.00 21.20 -8.84
CA LEU A 790 14.82 20.83 -9.60
C LEU A 790 15.19 20.13 -10.92
N PRO A 791 14.36 19.19 -11.40
CA PRO A 791 14.56 18.59 -12.72
C PRO A 791 14.45 19.64 -13.85
N CYS A 792 15.50 19.75 -14.67
CA CYS A 792 15.59 20.66 -15.81
C CYS A 792 15.48 19.90 -17.14
N GLY A 793 14.38 19.18 -17.37
CA GLY A 793 14.22 18.41 -18.59
C GLY A 793 13.08 17.40 -18.52
N LEU A 794 13.13 16.41 -19.41
CA LEU A 794 12.20 15.29 -19.47
C LEU A 794 12.99 13.98 -19.52
N HIS A 795 12.47 12.95 -18.86
CA HIS A 795 13.07 11.61 -18.83
C HIS A 795 12.70 10.83 -20.08
N VAL A 796 13.59 9.96 -20.53
CA VAL A 796 13.31 8.96 -21.58
C VAL A 796 13.48 7.58 -20.96
N ILE A 797 12.46 6.74 -21.06
CA ILE A 797 12.52 5.38 -20.52
C ILE A 797 13.70 4.60 -21.11
N GLY A 798 14.51 4.01 -20.23
CA GLY A 798 15.73 3.27 -20.61
C GLY A 798 16.96 4.14 -20.86
N GLU A 799 16.91 5.44 -20.54
CA GLU A 799 18.05 6.34 -20.58
C GLU A 799 18.35 6.84 -19.15
N PRO A 800 19.11 6.09 -18.34
CA PRO A 800 19.48 6.54 -17.00
C PRO A 800 20.40 7.77 -17.05
N PRO A 801 20.44 8.60 -16.00
CA PRO A 801 21.37 9.71 -15.93
C PRO A 801 22.82 9.20 -15.97
N THR A 802 23.69 9.99 -16.60
CA THR A 802 25.13 9.78 -16.48
C THR A 802 25.57 10.02 -15.04
N ALA A 803 26.73 9.45 -14.67
CA ALA A 803 27.27 9.66 -13.33
C ALA A 803 27.53 11.15 -13.01
N VAL A 804 27.88 11.95 -14.01
CA VAL A 804 28.09 13.40 -13.85
C VAL A 804 26.77 14.13 -13.56
N GLU A 805 25.70 13.78 -14.27
CA GLU A 805 24.35 14.33 -14.02
C GLU A 805 23.80 13.91 -12.65
N ALA A 806 24.26 12.78 -12.09
CA ALA A 806 23.89 12.34 -10.76
C ALA A 806 24.53 13.15 -9.61
N VAL A 807 25.54 13.97 -9.88
CA VAL A 807 26.31 14.71 -8.84
C VAL A 807 25.39 15.58 -7.99
N ALA A 808 24.51 16.39 -8.59
CA ALA A 808 23.65 17.30 -7.85
C ALA A 808 22.64 16.55 -6.95
N THR A 809 22.16 15.40 -7.41
CA THR A 809 21.31 14.49 -6.60
C THR A 809 22.11 13.91 -5.42
N LEU A 810 23.34 13.45 -5.66
CA LEU A 810 24.23 12.93 -4.61
C LEU A 810 24.61 13.98 -3.57
N VAL A 811 24.83 15.23 -3.98
CA VAL A 811 25.10 16.35 -3.05
C VAL A 811 23.95 16.53 -2.06
N ASN A 812 22.71 16.41 -2.53
CA ASN A 812 21.54 16.54 -1.66
C ASN A 812 21.31 15.28 -0.81
N ILE A 813 21.59 14.08 -1.33
CA ILE A 813 21.62 12.85 -0.52
C ILE A 813 22.64 12.99 0.62
N ALA A 814 23.79 13.58 0.33
CA ALA A 814 24.86 13.84 1.29
C ALA A 814 24.52 14.97 2.29
N ALA A 815 23.49 15.78 2.04
CA ALA A 815 23.10 16.89 2.90
C ALA A 815 22.19 16.48 4.07
N LEU A 816 21.77 15.22 4.14
CA LEU A 816 20.85 14.71 5.17
C LEU A 816 21.57 13.78 6.15
N ASP A 817 21.29 13.95 7.44
CA ASP A 817 21.70 13.01 8.49
C ASP A 817 20.84 11.74 8.41
N ARG A 818 21.47 10.57 8.60
CA ARG A 818 20.80 9.25 8.67
C ARG A 818 21.28 8.51 9.91
N PRO A 819 20.76 8.87 11.10
CA PRO A 819 21.27 8.38 12.38
C PRO A 819 21.11 6.86 12.53
N GLU A 820 20.07 6.26 11.94
CA GLU A 820 19.84 4.81 11.92
C GLU A 820 20.93 4.02 11.21
N GLU A 821 21.66 4.65 10.27
CA GLU A 821 22.79 4.07 9.54
C GLU A 821 24.15 4.62 10.03
N ASN A 822 24.15 5.46 11.08
CA ASN A 822 25.32 6.18 11.59
C ASN A 822 26.03 7.02 10.50
N ILE A 823 25.24 7.62 9.60
CA ILE A 823 25.73 8.50 8.53
C ILE A 823 25.39 9.95 8.90
N PHE A 824 26.41 10.81 8.86
CA PHE A 824 26.28 12.24 9.10
C PHE A 824 26.32 13.00 7.78
N SER A 825 25.54 14.07 7.69
CA SER A 825 25.50 14.97 6.55
C SER A 825 26.86 15.62 6.31
N LEU A 826 27.25 15.77 5.04
CA LEU A 826 28.48 16.46 4.64
C LEU A 826 28.49 17.89 5.16
N PRO A 827 27.41 18.70 5.03
CA PRO A 827 27.34 20.02 5.67
C PRO A 827 27.58 19.98 7.19
N GLY A 828 27.01 19.00 7.90
CA GLY A 828 27.23 18.81 9.33
C GLY A 828 28.69 18.51 9.68
N ILE A 829 29.34 17.63 8.93
CA ILE A 829 30.77 17.30 9.09
C ILE A 829 31.64 18.54 8.83
N LEU A 830 31.34 19.31 7.78
CA LEU A 830 32.10 20.51 7.42
C LEU A 830 31.91 21.64 8.43
N ALA A 831 30.69 21.88 8.91
CA ALA A 831 30.40 22.89 9.94
C ALA A 831 31.17 22.62 11.25
N ALA A 832 31.28 21.35 11.65
CA ALA A 832 31.99 20.97 12.87
C ALA A 832 33.49 21.36 12.86
N THR A 833 34.12 21.41 11.67
CA THR A 833 35.54 21.80 11.55
C THR A 833 35.84 23.24 11.95
N VAL A 834 34.83 24.10 11.89
CA VAL A 834 34.91 25.51 12.29
C VAL A 834 34.24 25.76 13.65
N GLY A 835 33.99 24.69 14.42
CA GLY A 835 33.39 24.78 15.77
C GLY A 835 31.93 25.22 15.78
N ARG A 836 31.20 25.01 14.68
CA ARG A 836 29.78 25.36 14.53
C ARG A 836 28.94 24.12 14.30
N THR A 837 27.64 24.20 14.62
CA THR A 837 26.66 23.22 14.12
C THR A 837 26.07 23.73 12.81
N ILE A 838 25.65 22.82 11.92
CA ILE A 838 25.00 23.23 10.68
C ILE A 838 23.66 23.94 10.94
N GLU A 839 22.94 23.57 12.01
CA GLU A 839 21.70 24.24 12.39
C GLU A 839 21.91 25.71 12.79
N ASP A 840 22.98 26.02 13.53
CA ASP A 840 23.32 27.41 13.86
C ASP A 840 23.62 28.24 12.61
N VAL A 841 24.28 27.63 11.62
CA VAL A 841 24.59 28.28 10.35
C VAL A 841 23.30 28.54 9.56
N TYR A 842 22.38 27.56 9.49
CA TYR A 842 21.07 27.77 8.86
C TYR A 842 20.27 28.89 9.55
N ARG A 843 20.17 28.87 10.88
CA ARG A 843 19.45 29.91 11.65
C ARG A 843 20.09 31.29 11.48
N GLY A 844 21.42 31.37 11.41
CA GLY A 844 22.13 32.62 11.14
C GLY A 844 21.90 33.15 9.73
N SER A 845 21.91 32.24 8.75
CA SER A 845 21.58 32.54 7.35
C SER A 845 20.15 33.05 7.19
N ASP A 846 19.17 32.41 7.84
CA ASP A 846 17.75 32.82 7.82
C ASP A 846 17.54 34.23 8.40
N LYS A 847 18.37 34.62 9.38
CA LYS A 847 18.38 35.97 9.96
C LYS A 847 19.09 37.01 9.08
N GLY A 848 19.75 36.58 8.00
CA GLY A 848 20.55 37.42 7.12
C GLY A 848 21.91 37.83 7.71
N ILE A 849 22.45 37.08 8.67
CA ILE A 849 23.80 37.36 9.21
C ILE A 849 24.81 37.02 8.12
N LEU A 850 25.42 38.05 7.51
CA LEU A 850 26.28 37.91 6.33
C LEU A 850 27.37 36.84 6.48
N ALA A 851 28.04 36.80 7.64
CA ALA A 851 29.09 35.81 7.91
C ALA A 851 28.57 34.35 7.89
N ASP A 852 27.34 34.12 8.34
CA ASP A 852 26.72 32.80 8.33
C ASP A 852 26.18 32.44 6.93
N VAL A 853 25.66 33.41 6.17
CA VAL A 853 25.28 33.22 4.75
C VAL A 853 26.51 32.85 3.91
N GLU A 854 27.63 33.54 4.10
CA GLU A 854 28.90 33.23 3.42
C GLU A 854 29.46 31.87 3.84
N LEU A 855 29.38 31.54 5.14
CA LEU A 855 29.79 30.23 5.64
C LEU A 855 28.95 29.11 5.01
N LEU A 856 27.63 29.29 4.92
CA LEU A 856 26.73 28.33 4.30
C LEU A 856 27.06 28.11 2.83
N LYS A 857 27.33 29.18 2.08
CA LYS A 857 27.79 29.08 0.69
C LYS A 857 29.09 28.29 0.57
N GLN A 858 30.09 28.59 1.41
CA GLN A 858 31.36 27.88 1.39
C GLN A 858 31.20 26.39 1.74
N ILE A 859 30.32 26.04 2.69
CA ILE A 859 29.99 24.65 3.00
C ILE A 859 29.32 23.97 1.78
N THR A 860 28.41 24.68 1.11
CA THR A 860 27.70 24.18 -0.07
C THR A 860 28.66 23.93 -1.24
N GLU A 861 29.54 24.88 -1.55
CA GLU A 861 30.57 24.77 -2.59
C GLU A 861 31.56 23.64 -2.28
N ALA A 862 32.00 23.53 -1.02
CA ALA A 862 32.87 22.45 -0.59
C ALA A 862 32.18 21.08 -0.73
N SER A 863 30.89 21.00 -0.41
CA SER A 863 30.09 19.78 -0.58
C SER A 863 29.98 19.39 -2.05
N ARG A 864 29.62 20.33 -2.93
CA ARG A 864 29.54 20.13 -4.39
C ARG A 864 30.87 19.63 -4.96
N GLY A 865 31.97 20.29 -4.64
CA GLY A 865 33.28 19.91 -5.15
C GLY A 865 33.81 18.59 -4.61
N ALA A 866 33.57 18.27 -3.33
CA ALA A 866 33.98 16.98 -2.76
C ALA A 866 33.21 15.80 -3.39
N VAL A 867 31.90 15.95 -3.63
CA VAL A 867 31.08 14.94 -4.32
C VAL A 867 31.44 14.87 -5.80
N GLY A 868 31.68 16.00 -6.48
CA GLY A 868 32.15 16.03 -7.87
C GLY A 868 33.48 15.29 -8.05
N ALA A 869 34.48 15.59 -7.23
CA ALA A 869 35.78 14.92 -7.25
C ALA A 869 35.67 13.41 -6.99
N PHE A 870 34.72 12.99 -6.13
CA PHE A 870 34.42 11.59 -5.90
C PHE A 870 33.87 10.91 -7.16
N VAL A 871 32.85 11.50 -7.80
CA VAL A 871 32.23 10.94 -9.01
C VAL A 871 33.24 10.87 -10.16
N GLU A 872 34.03 11.92 -10.38
CA GLU A 872 35.07 11.95 -11.42
C GLU A 872 36.10 10.83 -11.25
N LYS A 873 36.56 10.55 -10.04
CA LYS A 873 37.56 9.50 -9.78
C LYS A 873 36.96 8.08 -9.70
N THR A 874 35.66 7.95 -9.48
CA THR A 874 34.95 6.65 -9.40
C THR A 874 34.32 6.20 -10.73
N THR A 875 34.33 7.06 -11.74
CA THR A 875 33.83 6.76 -13.09
C THR A 875 34.99 6.45 -14.04
N ASN A 876 34.75 5.59 -15.04
CA ASN A 876 35.71 5.38 -16.13
C ASN A 876 35.52 6.46 -17.23
N SER A 877 36.36 6.43 -18.26
CA SER A 877 36.26 7.32 -19.42
C SER A 877 34.96 7.19 -20.23
N LYS A 878 34.11 6.20 -19.92
CA LYS A 878 32.77 6.00 -20.49
C LYS A 878 31.65 6.42 -19.53
N GLY A 879 31.96 7.08 -18.41
CA GLY A 879 30.99 7.55 -17.42
C GLY A 879 30.36 6.44 -16.56
N GLN A 880 30.84 5.20 -16.65
CA GLN A 880 30.32 4.07 -15.89
C GLN A 880 31.00 3.98 -14.52
N VAL A 881 30.22 3.64 -13.50
CA VAL A 881 30.73 3.40 -12.14
C VAL A 881 31.60 2.15 -12.14
N VAL A 882 32.87 2.29 -11.79
CA VAL A 882 33.79 1.15 -11.64
C VAL A 882 33.73 0.69 -10.19
N ASP A 883 33.80 -0.63 -9.96
CA ASP A 883 33.58 -1.23 -8.64
C ASP A 883 34.42 -0.55 -7.54
N VAL A 884 33.69 0.18 -6.70
CA VAL A 884 34.22 1.01 -5.61
C VAL A 884 34.94 0.17 -4.56
N LYS A 885 34.54 -1.11 -4.37
CA LYS A 885 35.16 -2.02 -3.39
C LYS A 885 36.55 -2.49 -3.81
N SER A 886 36.76 -2.80 -5.10
CA SER A 886 38.07 -3.22 -5.59
C SER A 886 39.06 -2.06 -5.65
N LYS A 887 38.58 -0.85 -6.00
CA LYS A 887 39.41 0.36 -5.92
C LYS A 887 39.68 0.79 -4.48
N LEU A 888 38.72 0.89 -3.56
CA LEU A 888 39.00 1.27 -2.17
C LEU A 888 39.93 0.29 -1.45
N SER A 889 39.85 -1.01 -1.76
CA SER A 889 40.79 -2.01 -1.22
C SER A 889 42.17 -2.00 -1.89
N SER A 890 42.26 -1.63 -3.18
CA SER A 890 43.56 -1.36 -3.82
C SER A 890 44.18 -0.01 -3.41
N ILE A 891 43.34 0.97 -3.03
CA ILE A 891 43.69 2.25 -2.40
C ILE A 891 44.22 2.04 -0.96
N LEU A 892 43.92 0.91 -0.33
CA LEU A 892 44.41 0.54 1.00
C LEU A 892 45.90 0.20 1.06
N GLY A 893 46.58 0.03 -0.10
CA GLY A 893 47.94 -0.53 -0.18
C GLY A 893 49.07 0.44 -0.53
N PHE A 894 48.82 1.53 -1.27
CA PHE A 894 49.87 2.48 -1.68
C PHE A 894 49.34 3.92 -1.82
N GLY A 895 49.68 4.78 -0.86
CA GLY A 895 50.10 6.18 -1.07
C GLY A 895 49.29 7.16 -1.93
N LEU A 896 47.98 6.99 -2.13
CA LEU A 896 47.13 7.99 -2.82
C LEU A 896 46.01 8.50 -1.90
N SER A 897 45.83 9.81 -1.83
CA SER A 897 44.81 10.49 -1.01
C SER A 897 43.40 10.22 -1.53
N GLU A 898 42.44 10.00 -0.61
CA GLU A 898 41.02 9.87 -0.95
C GLU A 898 40.53 11.12 -1.71
N PRO A 899 39.75 10.98 -2.81
CA PRO A 899 39.37 12.08 -3.70
C PRO A 899 38.78 13.30 -3.00
N TRP A 900 37.84 13.05 -2.09
CA TRP A 900 37.16 14.08 -1.32
C TRP A 900 38.09 14.72 -0.29
N VAL A 901 39.03 13.97 0.30
CA VAL A 901 40.02 14.53 1.24
C VAL A 901 41.03 15.41 0.53
N GLU A 902 41.47 14.99 -0.66
CA GLU A 902 42.36 15.79 -1.51
C GLU A 902 41.70 17.11 -1.91
N TYR A 903 40.44 17.09 -2.34
CA TYR A 903 39.68 18.31 -2.62
C TYR A 903 39.55 19.20 -1.37
N LEU A 904 39.10 18.63 -0.24
CA LEU A 904 38.92 19.36 1.00
C LEU A 904 40.23 19.93 1.56
N SER A 905 41.39 19.34 1.24
CA SER A 905 42.70 19.86 1.64
C SER A 905 43.04 21.25 1.07
N GLN A 906 42.38 21.62 -0.03
CA GLN A 906 42.49 22.94 -0.67
C GLN A 906 41.48 23.95 -0.10
N THR A 907 40.63 23.52 0.85
CA THR A 907 39.60 24.34 1.49
C THR A 907 39.91 24.55 2.97
N LYS A 908 39.18 25.46 3.63
CA LYS A 908 39.29 25.65 5.09
C LYS A 908 38.82 24.43 5.90
N PHE A 909 38.14 23.47 5.27
CA PHE A 909 37.56 22.29 5.93
C PHE A 909 38.52 21.08 5.98
N ILE A 910 39.82 21.30 5.80
CA ILE A 910 40.87 20.25 5.81
C ILE A 910 40.86 19.33 7.04
N ARG A 911 40.30 19.80 8.17
CA ARG A 911 40.19 19.04 9.44
C ARG A 911 38.89 18.23 9.55
N ALA A 912 38.15 18.05 8.46
CA ALA A 912 36.95 17.21 8.45
C ALA A 912 37.24 15.78 8.93
N ASP A 913 36.30 15.22 9.69
CA ASP A 913 36.42 13.89 10.30
C ASP A 913 36.47 12.82 9.20
N ARG A 914 37.65 12.18 9.06
CA ARG A 914 37.92 11.22 7.99
C ARG A 914 37.07 9.95 8.09
N ASP A 915 36.75 9.50 9.29
CA ASP A 915 35.98 8.25 9.48
C ASP A 915 34.51 8.47 9.13
N LYS A 916 33.95 9.63 9.50
CA LYS A 916 32.62 10.04 9.07
C LYS A 916 32.54 10.22 7.56
N LEU A 917 33.54 10.87 6.96
CA LEU A 917 33.62 11.04 5.50
C LEU A 917 33.67 9.69 4.78
N ARG A 918 34.51 8.74 5.22
CA ARG A 918 34.58 7.40 4.62
C ARG A 918 33.24 6.67 4.65
N THR A 919 32.54 6.74 5.78
CA THR A 919 31.22 6.13 5.94
C THR A 919 30.22 6.75 4.97
N LEU A 920 30.17 8.09 4.91
CA LEU A 920 29.31 8.82 3.99
C LEU A 920 29.61 8.52 2.52
N PHE A 921 30.86 8.63 2.08
CA PHE A 921 31.23 8.42 0.68
C PHE A 921 31.11 6.94 0.25
N GLY A 922 31.24 5.98 1.18
CA GLY A 922 30.88 4.59 0.94
C GLY A 922 29.39 4.43 0.60
N PHE A 923 28.53 5.09 1.37
CA PHE A 923 27.09 5.13 1.11
C PHE A 923 26.73 5.85 -0.21
N LEU A 924 27.37 7.00 -0.49
CA LEU A 924 27.18 7.71 -1.76
C LEU A 924 27.61 6.88 -2.97
N GLY A 925 28.65 6.05 -2.83
CA GLY A 925 29.07 5.11 -3.87
C GLY A 925 28.03 4.04 -4.19
N GLU A 926 27.33 3.52 -3.18
CA GLU A 926 26.21 2.62 -3.41
C GLU A 926 25.01 3.35 -4.02
N CYS A 927 24.68 4.57 -3.55
CA CYS A 927 23.62 5.39 -4.15
C CYS A 927 23.90 5.69 -5.63
N LEU A 928 25.12 6.06 -5.99
CA LEU A 928 25.51 6.33 -7.37
C LEU A 928 25.25 5.14 -8.29
N LYS A 929 25.57 3.91 -7.85
CA LYS A 929 25.28 2.69 -8.62
C LYS A 929 23.79 2.50 -8.88
N LEU A 930 22.94 2.85 -7.91
CA LEU A 930 21.49 2.71 -8.03
C LEU A 930 20.87 3.81 -8.90
N ILE A 931 21.41 5.04 -8.85
CA ILE A 931 20.93 6.18 -9.67
C ILE A 931 21.15 5.91 -11.16
N VAL A 932 22.31 5.36 -11.53
CA VAL A 932 22.71 5.12 -12.93
C VAL A 932 22.33 3.73 -13.45
N ALA A 933 21.51 2.99 -12.71
CA ALA A 933 21.08 1.65 -13.11
C ALA A 933 20.01 1.71 -14.21
N ASP A 934 20.17 0.87 -15.24
CA ASP A 934 19.22 0.77 -16.36
C ASP A 934 18.34 -0.48 -16.24
N ASN A 935 17.23 -0.34 -15.50
CA ASN A 935 16.31 -1.45 -15.22
C ASN A 935 14.91 -1.26 -15.84
N GLU A 936 14.59 -0.06 -16.34
CA GLU A 936 13.21 0.33 -16.66
C GLU A 936 12.61 -0.48 -17.81
N LEU A 937 13.36 -0.63 -18.92
CA LEU A 937 12.95 -1.46 -20.07
C LEU A 937 12.95 -2.95 -19.72
N GLY A 938 13.92 -3.38 -18.89
CA GLY A 938 14.00 -4.76 -18.40
C GLY A 938 12.74 -5.16 -17.62
N ALA A 939 12.28 -4.29 -16.73
CA ALA A 939 11.08 -4.52 -15.93
C ALA A 939 9.79 -4.62 -16.76
N LEU A 940 9.67 -3.81 -17.83
CA LEU A 940 8.55 -3.93 -18.76
C LEU A 940 8.55 -5.30 -19.45
N LYS A 941 9.72 -5.77 -19.90
CA LYS A 941 9.83 -7.11 -20.47
C LYS A 941 9.46 -8.19 -19.47
N THR A 942 9.92 -8.09 -18.22
CA THR A 942 9.50 -9.00 -17.13
C THR A 942 7.98 -9.05 -16.99
N ALA A 943 7.31 -7.89 -17.00
CA ALA A 943 5.85 -7.83 -16.94
C ALA A 943 5.17 -8.46 -18.18
N LEU A 944 5.64 -8.13 -19.39
CA LEU A 944 5.11 -8.68 -20.65
C LEU A 944 5.42 -10.17 -20.83
N GLU A 945 6.41 -10.69 -20.12
CA GLU A 945 6.72 -12.12 -20.03
C GLU A 945 5.86 -12.86 -18.99
N GLY A 946 4.92 -12.18 -18.34
CA GLY A 946 4.13 -12.78 -17.27
C GLY A 946 5.04 -13.30 -16.15
N SER A 947 6.05 -12.52 -15.79
CA SER A 947 6.99 -12.81 -14.71
C SER A 947 6.79 -11.83 -13.55
N TYR A 948 7.41 -12.13 -12.41
CA TYR A 948 7.23 -11.34 -11.19
C TYR A 948 8.11 -10.08 -11.23
N VAL A 949 7.49 -8.90 -11.28
CA VAL A 949 8.21 -7.61 -11.20
C VAL A 949 8.50 -7.30 -9.74
N GLU A 950 9.78 -7.12 -9.40
CA GLU A 950 10.22 -6.84 -8.03
C GLU A 950 9.51 -5.60 -7.47
N PRO A 951 8.89 -5.67 -6.28
CA PRO A 951 8.31 -4.51 -5.63
C PRO A 951 9.38 -3.62 -5.00
N GLY A 952 9.05 -2.35 -4.81
CA GLY A 952 9.92 -1.41 -4.09
C GLY A 952 9.16 -0.19 -3.58
N PRO A 953 9.73 0.55 -2.62
CA PRO A 953 9.09 1.77 -2.14
C PRO A 953 9.12 2.83 -3.24
N GLY A 954 8.00 3.50 -3.50
CA GLY A 954 8.01 4.78 -4.19
C GLY A 954 8.21 5.91 -3.17
N GLY A 955 8.78 7.04 -3.60
CA GLY A 955 9.09 8.16 -2.72
C GLY A 955 10.13 9.11 -3.29
N ASP A 956 10.65 9.99 -2.44
CA ASP A 956 11.71 10.90 -2.82
C ASP A 956 13.08 10.19 -2.74
N PRO A 957 13.82 10.05 -3.85
CA PRO A 957 15.09 9.31 -3.86
C PRO A 957 16.21 10.01 -3.08
N ILE A 958 16.10 11.31 -2.82
CA ILE A 958 17.07 12.07 -2.00
C ILE A 958 16.85 11.74 -0.53
N ARG A 959 15.60 11.80 -0.06
CA ARG A 959 15.24 11.48 1.33
C ARG A 959 15.37 9.99 1.60
N ASN A 960 14.91 9.13 0.68
CA ASN A 960 14.95 7.68 0.81
C ASN A 960 15.60 7.01 -0.43
N PRO A 961 16.92 6.80 -0.43
CA PRO A 961 17.60 6.12 -1.55
C PRO A 961 17.14 4.68 -1.82
N LYS A 962 16.37 4.04 -0.92
CA LYS A 962 15.76 2.72 -1.17
C LYS A 962 14.70 2.73 -2.28
N VAL A 963 14.26 3.91 -2.73
CA VAL A 963 13.43 4.09 -3.93
C VAL A 963 14.19 3.68 -5.20
N LEU A 964 15.53 3.71 -5.15
CA LEU A 964 16.40 3.31 -6.24
C LEU A 964 16.82 1.83 -6.08
N PRO A 965 17.11 1.13 -7.18
CA PRO A 965 17.00 1.58 -8.56
C PRO A 965 15.54 1.60 -9.02
N THR A 966 15.26 2.30 -10.12
CA THR A 966 13.93 2.27 -10.78
C THR A 966 13.72 0.95 -11.53
N GLY A 967 12.59 0.78 -12.22
CA GLY A 967 12.19 -0.51 -12.81
C GLY A 967 11.57 -1.47 -11.80
N LYS A 968 10.95 -0.96 -10.73
CA LYS A 968 10.26 -1.76 -9.71
C LYS A 968 8.76 -1.53 -9.71
N ASN A 969 7.99 -2.52 -9.29
CA ASN A 969 6.56 -2.39 -9.06
C ASN A 969 6.32 -1.58 -7.77
N ILE A 970 6.31 -0.25 -7.87
CA ILE A 970 6.36 0.62 -6.69
C ILE A 970 5.11 0.55 -5.83
N HIS A 971 5.27 0.64 -4.52
CA HIS A 971 4.20 0.72 -3.54
C HIS A 971 4.35 1.94 -2.63
N ALA A 972 3.31 2.25 -1.86
CA ALA A 972 3.35 3.23 -0.77
C ALA A 972 4.04 2.62 0.47
N LEU A 973 3.38 2.65 1.63
CA LEU A 973 3.87 2.12 2.90
C LEU A 973 2.71 1.57 3.73
N ASP A 974 3.00 0.88 4.84
CA ASP A 974 1.99 0.49 5.82
C ASP A 974 1.36 1.75 6.45
N PRO A 975 0.04 2.00 6.30
CA PRO A 975 -0.64 3.16 6.87
C PRO A 975 -0.52 3.30 8.39
N GLN A 976 -0.17 2.22 9.11
CA GLN A 976 0.05 2.22 10.56
C GLN A 976 1.52 2.46 10.96
N SER A 977 2.43 2.62 9.99
CA SER A 977 3.85 2.92 10.25
C SER A 977 4.15 4.42 10.37
N ILE A 978 3.14 5.28 10.17
CA ILE A 978 3.26 6.75 10.20
C ILE A 978 2.32 7.38 11.25
N PRO A 979 2.65 8.57 11.78
CA PRO A 979 3.93 9.25 11.64
C PRO A 979 5.06 8.59 12.44
N THR A 980 6.28 8.62 11.91
CA THR A 980 7.45 8.11 12.64
C THR A 980 7.93 9.09 13.71
N ALA A 981 8.72 8.63 14.68
CA ALA A 981 9.34 9.50 15.68
C ALA A 981 10.23 10.60 15.05
N ALA A 982 10.92 10.29 13.94
CA ALA A 982 11.71 11.26 13.18
C ALA A 982 10.80 12.31 12.52
N ALA A 983 9.68 11.88 11.91
CA ALA A 983 8.70 12.78 11.33
C ALA A 983 8.08 13.71 12.39
N MET A 984 7.77 13.19 13.59
CA MET A 984 7.32 14.00 14.72
C MET A 984 8.36 15.05 15.12
N LYS A 985 9.64 14.68 15.22
CA LYS A 985 10.70 15.64 15.57
C LYS A 985 10.83 16.76 14.52
N SER A 986 10.78 16.41 13.23
CA SER A 986 10.76 17.40 12.12
C SER A 986 9.54 18.32 12.22
N ALA A 987 8.36 17.73 12.43
CA ALA A 987 7.10 18.47 12.52
C ALA A 987 7.08 19.50 13.66
N LYS A 988 7.66 19.18 14.84
CA LYS A 988 7.76 20.13 15.95
C LYS A 988 8.51 21.40 15.53
N ILE A 989 9.64 21.25 14.85
CA ILE A 989 10.46 22.37 14.34
C ILE A 989 9.66 23.20 13.33
N VAL A 990 8.96 22.55 12.39
CA VAL A 990 8.16 23.25 11.37
C VAL A 990 7.01 24.04 11.99
N VAL A 991 6.28 23.43 12.93
CA VAL A 991 5.16 24.10 13.63
C VAL A 991 5.67 25.25 14.49
N GLU A 992 6.77 25.08 15.23
CA GLU A 992 7.38 26.17 16.01
C GLU A 992 7.76 27.34 15.12
N ARG A 993 8.44 27.10 14.00
CA ARG A 993 8.79 28.16 13.03
C ARG A 993 7.57 28.85 12.43
N LEU A 994 6.54 28.08 12.09
CA LEU A 994 5.27 28.63 11.57
C LEU A 994 4.61 29.55 12.61
N LEU A 995 4.51 29.10 13.86
CA LEU A 995 3.89 29.85 14.94
C LEU A 995 4.73 31.06 15.34
N GLU A 996 6.05 30.95 15.39
CA GLU A 996 6.97 32.07 15.62
C GLU A 996 6.79 33.16 14.56
N ARG A 997 6.76 32.76 13.28
CA ARG A 997 6.55 33.70 12.18
C ARG A 997 5.18 34.36 12.26
N GLN A 998 4.12 33.57 12.41
CA GLN A 998 2.76 34.10 12.51
C GLN A 998 2.58 35.02 13.71
N LYS A 999 3.23 34.70 14.84
CA LYS A 999 3.20 35.51 16.06
C LYS A 999 3.92 36.84 15.85
N ALA A 1000 5.07 36.85 15.16
CA ALA A 1000 5.79 38.07 14.80
C ALA A 1000 4.93 38.97 13.91
N ASP A 1001 4.27 38.38 12.91
CA ASP A 1001 3.44 39.11 11.93
C ASP A 1001 2.07 39.54 12.52
N ASN A 1002 1.68 39.02 13.69
CA ASN A 1002 0.37 39.27 14.32
C ASN A 1002 0.49 39.88 15.73
N GLY A 1003 1.44 40.80 15.93
CA GLY A 1003 1.56 41.60 17.16
C GLY A 1003 1.80 40.78 18.42
N GLY A 1004 2.53 39.66 18.32
CA GLY A 1004 2.86 38.80 19.45
C GLY A 1004 1.79 37.76 19.80
N LYS A 1005 0.70 37.64 19.03
CA LYS A 1005 -0.40 36.70 19.31
C LYS A 1005 -0.29 35.43 18.47
N TYR A 1006 -0.58 34.28 19.08
CA TYR A 1006 -0.74 33.03 18.34
C TYR A 1006 -1.99 33.08 17.43
N PRO A 1007 -1.98 32.37 16.29
CA PRO A 1007 -3.20 32.16 15.53
C PRO A 1007 -4.18 31.30 16.35
N GLU A 1008 -5.48 31.57 16.21
CA GLU A 1008 -6.52 30.74 16.84
C GLU A 1008 -6.72 29.43 16.06
N THR A 1009 -6.75 29.52 14.72
CA THR A 1009 -7.00 28.40 13.82
C THR A 1009 -6.04 28.42 12.62
N ILE A 1010 -5.57 27.25 12.19
CA ILE A 1010 -4.79 27.06 10.96
C ILE A 1010 -5.52 26.10 10.01
N ALA A 1011 -5.78 26.54 8.78
CA ALA A 1011 -6.29 25.68 7.71
C ALA A 1011 -5.14 25.06 6.91
N LEU A 1012 -5.16 23.75 6.70
CA LEU A 1012 -4.07 23.01 6.06
C LEU A 1012 -4.58 21.81 5.26
N VAL A 1013 -3.81 21.41 4.24
CA VAL A 1013 -4.18 20.35 3.30
C VAL A 1013 -3.26 19.15 3.53
N LEU A 1014 -3.84 17.95 3.60
CA LEU A 1014 -3.06 16.70 3.67
C LEU A 1014 -3.11 15.96 2.34
N TRP A 1015 -1.92 15.68 1.79
CA TRP A 1015 -1.74 14.86 0.60
C TRP A 1015 -1.13 13.51 0.94
N GLY A 1016 -1.51 12.47 0.21
CA GLY A 1016 -0.90 11.15 0.38
C GLY A 1016 0.59 11.16 0.02
N THR A 1017 0.97 11.89 -1.03
CA THR A 1017 2.33 11.88 -1.58
C THR A 1017 3.40 12.35 -0.60
N ASP A 1018 3.20 13.47 0.10
CA ASP A 1018 4.20 14.00 1.03
C ASP A 1018 4.27 13.17 2.31
N ASN A 1019 3.12 12.66 2.80
CA ASN A 1019 3.08 11.78 3.95
C ASN A 1019 3.80 10.44 3.70
N ILE A 1020 3.74 9.90 2.48
CA ILE A 1020 4.55 8.73 2.09
C ILE A 1020 6.04 9.09 2.08
N LYS A 1021 6.41 10.21 1.45
CA LYS A 1021 7.81 10.63 1.28
C LYS A 1021 8.52 11.00 2.58
N THR A 1022 7.76 11.51 3.54
CA THR A 1022 8.26 12.04 4.82
C THR A 1022 7.92 11.16 6.01
N TYR A 1023 7.26 10.02 5.78
CA TYR A 1023 6.75 9.16 6.84
C TYR A 1023 5.86 9.89 7.84
N GLY A 1024 5.00 10.78 7.33
CA GLY A 1024 3.97 11.48 8.08
C GLY A 1024 4.34 12.86 8.65
N GLU A 1025 5.29 13.61 8.09
CA GLU A 1025 5.69 14.92 8.66
C GLU A 1025 4.53 15.93 8.69
N SER A 1026 3.74 16.07 7.62
CA SER A 1026 2.61 17.03 7.62
C SER A 1026 1.47 16.58 8.53
N LEU A 1027 1.18 15.28 8.59
CA LEU A 1027 0.26 14.71 9.58
C LEU A 1027 0.72 15.00 11.02
N ALA A 1028 2.01 14.81 11.29
CA ALA A 1028 2.63 15.11 12.57
C ALA A 1028 2.55 16.62 12.91
N GLN A 1029 2.59 17.52 11.92
CA GLN A 1029 2.40 18.95 12.16
C GLN A 1029 0.99 19.23 12.68
N VAL A 1030 -0.04 18.59 12.12
CA VAL A 1030 -1.43 18.70 12.62
C VAL A 1030 -1.53 18.22 14.06
N MET A 1031 -0.97 17.02 14.34
CA MET A 1031 -0.95 16.44 15.69
C MET A 1031 -0.27 17.40 16.68
N TRP A 1032 0.88 17.96 16.30
CA TRP A 1032 1.60 18.87 17.18
C TRP A 1032 0.86 20.19 17.38
N MET A 1033 0.24 20.79 16.37
CA MET A 1033 -0.59 22.01 16.52
C MET A 1033 -1.67 21.83 17.60
N LEU A 1034 -2.38 20.70 17.57
CA LEU A 1034 -3.37 20.29 18.58
C LEU A 1034 -2.75 19.95 19.95
N GLY A 1035 -1.45 19.68 19.99
CA GLY A 1035 -0.71 19.23 21.17
C GLY A 1035 -1.01 17.78 21.51
N VAL A 1036 -1.01 16.90 20.51
CA VAL A 1036 -1.14 15.45 20.67
C VAL A 1036 0.08 14.74 20.09
N GLU A 1037 0.38 13.56 20.61
CA GLU A 1037 1.45 12.69 20.10
C GLU A 1037 0.91 11.31 19.70
N PRO A 1038 1.47 10.71 18.63
CA PRO A 1038 1.17 9.33 18.25
C PRO A 1038 1.76 8.35 19.26
N VAL A 1039 1.02 7.30 19.58
CA VAL A 1039 1.48 6.20 20.44
C VAL A 1039 1.58 4.92 19.63
N THR A 1040 2.75 4.30 19.69
CA THR A 1040 3.01 3.00 19.08
C THR A 1040 2.64 1.88 20.03
N ASP A 1041 1.96 0.85 19.52
CA ASP A 1041 1.73 -0.38 20.28
C ASP A 1041 3.03 -1.21 20.46
N GLY A 1042 2.94 -2.34 21.17
CA GLY A 1042 4.09 -3.23 21.39
C GLY A 1042 4.72 -3.83 20.11
N LEU A 1043 4.10 -3.64 18.94
CA LEU A 1043 4.57 -4.10 17.63
C LEU A 1043 5.12 -2.94 16.77
N GLY A 1044 5.04 -1.70 17.26
CA GLY A 1044 5.51 -0.50 16.56
C GLY A 1044 4.46 0.15 15.66
N ARG A 1045 3.19 -0.23 15.74
CA ARG A 1045 2.10 0.34 14.92
C ARG A 1045 1.51 1.57 15.61
N VAL A 1046 1.36 2.65 14.86
CA VAL A 1046 0.66 3.87 15.31
C VAL A 1046 -0.84 3.67 15.14
N ASN A 1047 -1.55 3.52 16.24
CA ASN A 1047 -2.99 3.29 16.27
C ASN A 1047 -3.73 4.08 17.36
N ARG A 1048 -3.00 4.91 18.12
CA ARG A 1048 -3.54 5.77 19.18
C ARG A 1048 -2.81 7.11 19.18
N VAL A 1049 -3.48 8.13 19.69
CA VAL A 1049 -2.88 9.43 20.00
C VAL A 1049 -3.16 9.79 21.45
N GLU A 1050 -2.25 10.54 22.08
CA GLU A 1050 -2.39 11.02 23.47
C GLU A 1050 -2.17 12.54 23.55
N PRO A 1051 -2.90 13.25 24.43
CA PRO A 1051 -2.70 14.67 24.62
C PRO A 1051 -1.40 14.95 25.39
N VAL A 1052 -0.60 15.87 24.87
CA VAL A 1052 0.56 16.47 25.55
C VAL A 1052 0.06 17.49 26.57
N SER A 1053 0.70 17.57 27.73
CA SER A 1053 0.33 18.57 28.75
C SER A 1053 0.57 20.00 28.25
N ILE A 1054 -0.21 20.99 28.73
CA ILE A 1054 0.01 22.41 28.34
C ILE A 1054 1.37 22.92 28.81
N GLU A 1055 1.86 22.41 29.94
CA GLU A 1055 3.19 22.74 30.47
C GLU A 1055 4.29 22.28 29.51
N GLU A 1056 4.23 21.03 29.04
CA GLU A 1056 5.18 20.49 28.05
C GLU A 1056 5.02 21.16 26.68
N LEU A 1057 3.80 21.49 26.28
CA LEU A 1057 3.53 22.13 24.99
C LEU A 1057 4.06 23.58 24.93
N GLY A 1058 4.18 24.26 26.07
CA GLY A 1058 4.74 25.62 26.19
C GLY A 1058 3.91 26.73 25.53
N ARG A 1059 2.70 26.42 25.05
CA ARG A 1059 1.80 27.35 24.33
C ARG A 1059 0.35 26.84 24.35
N PRO A 1060 -0.63 27.68 23.93
CA PRO A 1060 -1.99 27.22 23.67
C PRO A 1060 -2.03 26.12 22.59
N ARG A 1061 -3.05 25.27 22.66
CA ARG A 1061 -3.41 24.39 21.53
C ARG A 1061 -3.96 25.26 20.41
N ILE A 1062 -3.55 24.98 19.17
CA ILE A 1062 -3.98 25.70 17.98
C ILE A 1062 -5.07 24.87 17.31
N ASP A 1063 -6.21 25.47 17.00
CA ASP A 1063 -7.28 24.80 16.28
C ASP A 1063 -6.86 24.54 14.82
N VAL A 1064 -7.40 23.49 14.19
CA VAL A 1064 -7.01 23.10 12.84
C VAL A 1064 -8.21 22.77 11.98
N VAL A 1065 -8.20 23.25 10.74
CA VAL A 1065 -9.13 22.84 9.68
C VAL A 1065 -8.34 22.03 8.66
N VAL A 1066 -8.57 20.72 8.63
CA VAL A 1066 -7.79 19.80 7.78
C VAL A 1066 -8.58 19.43 6.54
N ASN A 1067 -8.10 19.85 5.37
CA ASN A 1067 -8.63 19.46 4.07
C ASN A 1067 -7.86 18.23 3.55
N CYS A 1068 -8.38 17.03 3.78
CA CYS A 1068 -7.79 15.80 3.24
C CYS A 1068 -8.11 15.64 1.75
N SER A 1069 -7.08 15.49 0.92
CA SER A 1069 -7.23 15.08 -0.48
C SER A 1069 -7.92 13.72 -0.62
N GLY A 1070 -8.50 13.45 -1.79
CA GLY A 1070 -9.17 12.18 -2.07
C GLY A 1070 -8.20 11.00 -1.94
N VAL A 1071 -6.99 11.17 -2.45
CA VAL A 1071 -5.92 10.17 -2.35
C VAL A 1071 -5.45 9.99 -0.90
N PHE A 1072 -5.32 11.06 -0.11
CA PHE A 1072 -4.97 10.92 1.32
C PHE A 1072 -6.02 10.09 2.05
N ARG A 1073 -7.31 10.38 1.84
CA ARG A 1073 -8.40 9.58 2.40
C ARG A 1073 -8.31 8.11 1.95
N ASP A 1074 -8.13 7.85 0.66
CA ASP A 1074 -8.13 6.47 0.13
C ASP A 1074 -6.94 5.62 0.66
N LEU A 1075 -5.82 6.26 1.04
CA LEU A 1075 -4.61 5.59 1.55
C LEU A 1075 -4.52 5.57 3.07
N PHE A 1076 -4.94 6.65 3.74
CA PHE A 1076 -4.68 6.95 5.14
C PHE A 1076 -5.96 7.31 5.91
N ILE A 1077 -7.10 6.73 5.54
CA ILE A 1077 -8.36 6.90 6.28
C ILE A 1077 -8.27 6.51 7.77
N ASN A 1078 -7.28 5.69 8.16
CA ASN A 1078 -6.99 5.42 9.57
C ASN A 1078 -6.33 6.59 10.32
N GLN A 1079 -5.76 7.56 9.60
CA GLN A 1079 -5.12 8.76 10.14
C GLN A 1079 -6.05 9.97 10.14
N VAL A 1080 -7.10 9.95 9.32
CA VAL A 1080 -8.22 10.91 9.32
C VAL A 1080 -9.10 10.62 10.53
#